data_AF-A0A9E0UXU0-F1
#
_entry.id   AF-A0A9E0UXU0-F1
#
_cell.length_a   1.000
_cell.length_b   1.000
_cell.length_c   1.000
_cell.angle_alpha   90.00
_cell.angle_beta   90.00
_cell.angle_gamma   90.00
#
_symmetry.space_group_name_H-M   'P 1'
#
loop_
_entity.id
_entity.type
_entity.pdbx_description
1 polymer ?
#
loop_
_entity_poly.entity_id
_entity_poly.type
_entity_poly.pdbx_seq_one_letter_code
_entity_poly.pdbx_strand_id
1 'polypeptide(L)'
;MKYGNTKRCRSLLLGLAFTLGGGLATAQSIDPVVVTSMDIDLIQVPNQNRMAVKMRINNTDPVGYGGIVNTSFYIRWLTSSGATLGPRVNACTDGFNITNLTPVTDFGDGYTYRFYTSDNTGMYWDPNNHDDCLVPWFADGQWVTLFEIPVNNVSSCVEFQITNEGLAQQEGQEYYASAGGVELTGTVEPTVVQLGNCVVVDCPGLGLNIGDPCSDGDACTTGDAVTPSCECAGTFQDADGDLTCDANDGCPNDPNKVAAGVCGCGVADVDADSDGVYTCQGDLCDNDPLKTTPGACGCGVPDTDTDNDGTANCNDGCPNDPNKIAVGICGCGVADTDTDADGTADCVDPCPALANLENGDACDDGNPNTIGDVVTNCICAGSLPDDCEGVPGGPAQPGTGCDDNNACTINDLYDLNCNCAGTFQDTDSDGTCDANDGCPNDPNKIAAGICGCGVADTDTDADGTADCVDPCPALANLENGDACDDGNPNTTGDVVTNCICAGTLADDCEGVPGGPAQPGTSCDDNDACTINDVYDVNCNCAGTFQDTDGDLTCDANDGCPNDPDKIAAGICGCGVADTDTDADGMADCVDPCPALANLENGDACDDGNPNTTGDVVTNCICAGTLANDCEGVPGGPAQPGTSCDDNDACTINDLYDVNCNCAGTFEDTDGDGTCDANDGCPNDPDKVAAGICGCGIPDTDTDADGTADCVDPCPTLANLVNGDACDDGNPNTTG
;
A
#
# COMPACT_ATOMS: atom_id res chain seq x y z
N MET A 1 -33.96 6.36 88.01
CA MET A 1 -34.17 7.81 87.83
C MET A 1 -33.98 8.05 86.33
N LYS A 2 -35.00 7.99 85.45
CA LYS A 2 -35.98 9.05 85.08
C LYS A 2 -35.29 10.43 85.09
N TYR A 3 -35.05 11.12 83.97
CA TYR A 3 -35.95 11.65 82.93
C TYR A 3 -35.27 11.54 81.55
N GLY A 4 -35.88 11.32 80.38
CA GLY A 4 -37.27 11.56 79.96
C GLY A 4 -37.33 12.76 79.00
N ASN A 5 -37.15 12.51 77.70
CA ASN A 5 -37.21 13.47 76.60
C ASN A 5 -38.46 14.38 76.64
N THR A 6 -38.25 15.69 76.57
CA THR A 6 -39.29 16.68 76.21
C THR A 6 -38.73 17.74 75.28
N LYS A 7 -38.95 17.58 73.98
CA LYS A 7 -39.03 18.70 73.03
C LYS A 7 -40.36 18.61 72.30
N ARG A 8 -41.36 19.36 72.78
CA ARG A 8 -42.45 19.97 71.99
C ARG A 8 -43.29 20.90 72.87
N CYS A 9 -43.77 21.98 72.23
CA CYS A 9 -44.70 23.03 72.66
C CYS A 9 -44.12 24.28 73.35
N ARG A 10 -43.95 25.35 72.56
CA ARG A 10 -44.83 26.56 72.50
C ARG A 10 -44.11 27.56 71.57
N SER A 11 -44.79 28.19 70.61
CA SER A 11 -45.50 29.44 70.88
C SER A 11 -46.66 29.69 69.91
N LEU A 12 -47.81 30.04 70.48
CA LEU A 12 -48.99 30.62 69.85
C LEU A 12 -49.31 31.90 70.64
N LEU A 13 -49.81 32.94 69.94
CA LEU A 13 -50.46 34.19 70.38
C LEU A 13 -49.66 35.50 70.64
N LEU A 14 -49.79 36.43 69.68
CA LEU A 14 -50.62 37.66 69.70
C LEU A 14 -50.41 38.75 70.79
N GLY A 15 -49.99 39.95 70.36
CA GLY A 15 -50.73 41.22 70.61
C GLY A 15 -50.24 42.22 71.68
N LEU A 16 -50.11 43.48 71.22
CA LEU A 16 -50.28 44.78 71.94
C LEU A 16 -49.14 45.44 72.77
N ALA A 17 -48.47 46.41 72.12
CA ALA A 17 -48.57 47.88 72.27
C ALA A 17 -47.89 48.71 73.41
N PHE A 18 -47.36 49.88 72.98
CA PHE A 18 -46.94 51.13 73.70
C PHE A 18 -45.66 51.09 74.57
N THR A 19 -44.72 52.05 74.61
CA THR A 19 -44.36 53.29 73.86
C THR A 19 -43.01 53.82 74.37
N LEU A 20 -42.31 54.57 73.49
CA LEU A 20 -41.36 55.69 73.72
C LEU A 20 -39.88 55.43 74.10
N GLY A 21 -39.00 55.72 73.14
CA GLY A 21 -37.92 56.71 73.33
C GLY A 21 -36.49 56.29 72.99
N GLY A 22 -36.13 56.23 71.71
CA GLY A 22 -34.73 56.23 71.26
C GLY A 22 -34.53 55.55 69.90
N GLY A 23 -33.79 56.20 69.01
CA GLY A 23 -33.43 55.81 67.62
C GLY A 23 -33.71 54.37 67.18
N LEU A 24 -34.59 54.22 66.20
CA LEU A 24 -34.83 52.99 65.45
C LEU A 24 -33.59 52.63 64.62
N ALA A 25 -32.70 51.81 65.18
CA ALA A 25 -32.12 50.73 64.39
C ALA A 25 -33.22 49.69 64.26
N THR A 26 -33.78 49.53 63.07
CA THR A 26 -34.66 48.40 62.79
C THR A 26 -33.77 47.16 62.76
N ALA A 27 -33.78 46.38 63.83
CA ALA A 27 -33.38 44.98 63.72
C ALA A 27 -34.39 44.35 62.75
N GLN A 28 -33.97 44.12 61.51
CA GLN A 28 -34.77 43.39 60.55
C GLN A 28 -35.03 42.02 61.16
N SER A 29 -36.28 41.74 61.52
CA SER A 29 -36.68 40.39 61.88
C SER A 29 -36.51 39.56 60.63
N ILE A 30 -35.43 38.79 60.58
CA ILE A 30 -35.25 37.64 59.70
C ILE A 30 -36.57 36.86 59.61
N ASP A 31 -37.12 36.79 58.40
CA ASP A 31 -38.09 35.76 58.08
C ASP A 31 -37.29 34.46 57.92
N PRO A 32 -37.49 33.42 58.75
CA PRO A 32 -36.76 32.16 58.66
C PRO A 32 -37.00 31.38 57.36
N VAL A 33 -37.75 31.95 56.42
CA VAL A 33 -38.15 31.39 55.13
C VAL A 33 -37.07 31.55 54.05
N VAL A 34 -36.07 32.42 54.24
CA VAL A 34 -35.24 32.85 53.10
C VAL A 34 -33.87 32.19 52.98
N VAL A 35 -33.20 31.81 54.08
CA VAL A 35 -31.93 31.08 54.02
C VAL A 35 -32.21 29.60 54.25
N THR A 36 -31.83 28.74 53.29
CA THR A 36 -32.21 27.31 53.27
C THR A 36 -31.12 26.42 53.85
N SER A 37 -29.85 26.68 53.55
CA SER A 37 -28.71 25.96 54.14
C SER A 37 -27.43 26.81 54.09
N MET A 38 -26.42 26.38 54.84
CA MET A 38 -25.06 26.93 54.74
C MET A 38 -24.07 25.79 54.57
N ASP A 39 -23.32 25.83 53.48
CA ASP A 39 -22.34 24.81 53.15
C ASP A 39 -20.94 25.30 53.52
N ILE A 40 -20.04 24.37 53.83
CA ILE A 40 -18.65 24.64 54.19
C ILE A 40 -17.72 23.73 53.38
N ASP A 41 -16.59 24.31 52.98
CA ASP A 41 -15.58 23.61 52.19
C ASP A 41 -14.19 23.98 52.68
N LEU A 42 -13.26 23.04 52.50
CA LEU A 42 -11.84 23.23 52.77
C LEU A 42 -11.11 23.12 51.44
N ILE A 43 -10.43 24.19 51.05
CA ILE A 43 -9.67 24.21 49.80
C ILE A 43 -8.19 24.47 50.05
N GLN A 44 -7.35 23.95 49.16
CA GLN A 44 -5.94 24.31 49.14
C GLN A 44 -5.76 25.73 48.60
N VAL A 45 -4.93 26.54 49.26
CA VAL A 45 -4.48 27.81 48.67
C VAL A 45 -3.36 27.49 47.68
N PRO A 46 -3.50 27.84 46.39
CA PRO A 46 -2.53 27.44 45.36
C PRO A 46 -1.10 27.87 45.70
N ASN A 47 -0.14 26.96 45.47
CA ASN A 47 1.30 27.18 45.62
C ASN A 47 1.76 27.57 47.04
N GLN A 48 0.97 27.25 48.07
CA GLN A 48 1.27 27.59 49.45
C GLN A 48 0.93 26.42 50.37
N ASN A 49 1.69 26.25 51.46
CA ASN A 49 1.32 25.34 52.55
C ASN A 49 0.23 25.97 53.41
N ARG A 50 -0.88 26.35 52.78
CA ARG A 50 -2.03 27.01 53.39
C ARG A 50 -3.32 26.38 52.89
N MET A 51 -4.30 26.33 53.78
CA MET A 51 -5.67 25.89 53.48
C MET A 51 -6.60 27.07 53.71
N ALA A 52 -7.61 27.24 52.87
CA ALA A 52 -8.66 28.24 53.05
C ALA A 52 -9.96 27.55 53.43
N VAL A 53 -10.60 28.05 54.49
CA VAL A 53 -11.96 27.62 54.86
C VAL A 53 -12.94 28.53 54.13
N LYS A 54 -13.84 27.92 53.35
CA LYS A 54 -14.85 28.61 52.58
C LYS A 54 -16.25 28.27 53.06
N MET A 55 -17.17 29.22 52.92
CA MET A 55 -18.59 29.02 53.17
C MET A 55 -19.44 29.56 52.03
N ARG A 56 -20.58 28.90 51.80
CA ARG A 56 -21.60 29.31 50.85
C ARG A 56 -22.95 29.38 51.56
N ILE A 57 -23.70 30.45 51.30
CA ILE A 57 -25.08 30.59 51.78
C ILE A 57 -26.01 30.25 50.63
N ASN A 58 -26.93 29.32 50.86
CA ASN A 58 -28.01 29.01 49.92
C ASN A 58 -29.29 29.68 50.43
N ASN A 59 -29.93 30.48 49.59
CA ASN A 59 -31.12 31.23 49.94
C ASN A 59 -32.14 31.23 48.78
N THR A 60 -33.35 31.73 49.02
CA THR A 60 -34.40 31.83 47.99
C THR A 60 -34.67 33.28 47.57
N ASP A 61 -33.85 34.24 48.01
CA ASP A 61 -34.02 35.67 47.74
C ASP A 61 -32.71 36.29 47.22
N PRO A 62 -32.70 36.86 46.01
CA PRO A 62 -31.50 37.42 45.39
C PRO A 62 -30.93 38.66 46.11
N VAL A 63 -31.63 39.24 47.09
CA VAL A 63 -31.12 40.36 47.88
C VAL A 63 -30.25 39.81 49.04
N GLY A 64 -28.94 39.69 48.79
CA GLY A 64 -27.97 39.08 49.72
C GLY A 64 -28.08 39.55 51.18
N TYR A 65 -27.67 38.67 52.11
CA TYR A 65 -27.87 38.84 53.55
C TYR A 65 -26.65 39.39 54.29
N GLY A 66 -26.91 40.18 55.32
CA GLY A 66 -25.89 40.77 56.20
C GLY A 66 -25.56 39.87 57.40
N GLY A 67 -24.44 39.16 57.32
CA GLY A 67 -23.67 38.69 58.48
C GLY A 67 -23.90 37.24 58.92
N ILE A 68 -22.81 36.46 58.91
CA ILE A 68 -22.70 35.17 59.61
C ILE A 68 -22.37 35.46 61.09
N VAL A 69 -23.05 34.76 62.00
CA VAL A 69 -22.82 34.77 63.45
C VAL A 69 -22.69 33.32 63.93
N ASN A 70 -21.82 33.03 64.90
CA ASN A 70 -21.68 31.70 65.51
C ASN A 70 -21.49 30.54 64.50
N THR A 71 -20.26 30.25 64.12
CA THR A 71 -19.89 29.09 63.30
C THR A 71 -19.03 28.14 64.13
N SER A 72 -19.21 26.82 63.98
CA SER A 72 -18.28 25.85 64.55
C SER A 72 -18.03 24.64 63.65
N PHE A 73 -16.81 24.10 63.66
CA PHE A 73 -16.44 22.89 62.90
C PHE A 73 -15.09 22.31 63.37
N TYR A 74 -14.81 21.07 62.94
CA TYR A 74 -13.52 20.40 63.13
C TYR A 74 -12.77 20.22 61.81
N ILE A 75 -11.45 20.41 61.85
CA ILE A 75 -10.54 19.90 60.83
C ILE A 75 -9.79 18.69 61.41
N ARG A 76 -9.77 17.57 60.68
CA ARG A 76 -9.02 16.35 61.03
C ARG A 76 -7.85 16.09 60.09
N TRP A 77 -6.79 15.46 60.59
CA TRP A 77 -5.66 14.92 59.83
C TRP A 77 -4.99 13.76 60.58
N LEU A 78 -4.18 12.95 59.92
CA LEU A 78 -3.53 11.79 60.56
C LEU A 78 -2.53 12.22 61.63
N THR A 79 -2.62 11.63 62.83
CA THR A 79 -1.70 11.91 63.96
C THR A 79 -0.25 11.58 63.60
N SER A 80 -0.02 10.52 62.83
CA SER A 80 1.31 10.07 62.41
C SER A 80 2.02 11.02 61.46
N SER A 81 1.31 11.97 60.84
CA SER A 81 1.88 12.89 59.85
C SER A 81 2.88 13.89 60.43
N GLY A 82 2.81 14.18 61.74
CA GLY A 82 3.60 15.23 62.38
C GLY A 82 3.25 16.67 61.95
N ALA A 83 2.25 16.84 61.08
CA ALA A 83 1.80 18.13 60.62
C ALA A 83 1.10 18.91 61.73
N THR A 84 1.29 20.23 61.73
CA THR A 84 0.68 21.12 62.73
C THR A 84 0.02 22.33 62.08
N LEU A 85 -1.20 22.64 62.51
CA LEU A 85 -1.92 23.84 62.07
C LEU A 85 -1.41 25.07 62.82
N GLY A 86 -0.95 26.08 62.09
CA GLY A 86 -0.51 27.36 62.62
C GLY A 86 -1.68 28.26 63.10
N PRO A 87 -1.38 29.52 63.50
CA PRO A 87 -2.43 30.49 63.78
C PRO A 87 -3.18 30.85 62.50
N ARG A 88 -4.48 31.11 62.61
CA ARG A 88 -5.27 31.60 61.48
C ARG A 88 -4.66 32.89 60.92
N VAL A 89 -4.70 33.03 59.61
CA VAL A 89 -4.39 34.26 58.90
C VAL A 89 -5.71 34.78 58.35
N ASN A 90 -6.19 35.87 58.92
CA ASN A 90 -7.38 36.52 58.39
C ASN A 90 -6.98 37.22 57.09
N ALA A 91 -7.81 37.10 56.05
CA ALA A 91 -7.64 37.89 54.84
C ALA A 91 -7.83 39.41 55.12
N CYS A 92 -8.52 39.76 56.22
CA CYS A 92 -8.87 41.12 56.60
C CYS A 92 -8.77 41.34 58.12
N THR A 93 -8.31 42.52 58.55
CA THR A 93 -8.02 42.85 59.95
C THR A 93 -9.27 43.01 60.83
N ASP A 94 -10.40 43.43 60.24
CA ASP A 94 -11.69 43.66 60.93
C ASP A 94 -12.77 42.59 60.58
N GLY A 95 -12.37 41.51 59.89
CA GLY A 95 -13.26 40.42 59.46
C GLY A 95 -13.60 39.41 60.57
N PHE A 96 -14.62 38.60 60.30
CA PHE A 96 -15.18 37.51 61.12
C PHE A 96 -14.17 36.86 62.10
N ASN A 97 -14.40 37.04 63.41
CA ASN A 97 -13.49 36.53 64.44
C ASN A 97 -13.83 35.08 64.81
N ILE A 98 -13.21 34.13 64.12
CA ILE A 98 -13.17 32.73 64.58
C ILE A 98 -12.05 32.58 65.61
N THR A 99 -12.41 32.17 66.82
CA THR A 99 -11.45 31.82 67.87
C THR A 99 -11.10 30.33 67.80
N ASN A 100 -9.83 30.01 68.02
CA ASN A 100 -9.36 28.65 68.23
C ASN A 100 -9.38 28.36 69.74
N LEU A 101 -10.54 27.96 70.27
CA LEU A 101 -10.73 27.82 71.71
C LEU A 101 -10.09 26.55 72.30
N THR A 102 -9.77 25.54 71.47
CA THR A 102 -9.24 24.27 71.97
C THR A 102 -7.80 24.00 71.51
N PRO A 103 -6.96 23.40 72.37
CA PRO A 103 -5.70 22.78 71.96
C PRO A 103 -5.93 21.71 70.88
N VAL A 104 -4.93 21.51 70.03
CA VAL A 104 -4.89 20.34 69.13
C VAL A 104 -5.00 19.08 69.99
N THR A 105 -5.99 18.25 69.70
CA THR A 105 -6.29 17.07 70.52
C THR A 105 -6.23 15.82 69.65
N ASP A 106 -5.50 14.82 70.15
CA ASP A 106 -5.49 13.46 69.62
C ASP A 106 -6.38 12.62 70.53
N PHE A 107 -7.38 11.96 69.94
CA PHE A 107 -8.37 11.19 70.68
C PHE A 107 -8.07 9.69 70.71
N GLY A 108 -6.93 9.28 70.14
CA GLY A 108 -6.47 7.88 70.14
C GLY A 108 -7.11 7.00 69.06
N ASP A 109 -7.80 7.61 68.09
CA ASP A 109 -8.35 6.98 66.89
C ASP A 109 -7.40 7.05 65.68
N GLY A 110 -6.18 7.54 65.89
CA GLY A 110 -5.17 7.73 64.84
C GLY A 110 -5.27 9.08 64.12
N TYR A 111 -6.24 9.92 64.48
CA TYR A 111 -6.42 11.25 63.93
C TYR A 111 -6.24 12.34 64.99
N THR A 112 -5.73 13.47 64.52
CA THR A 112 -5.58 14.70 65.29
C THR A 112 -6.62 15.70 64.82
N TYR A 113 -7.21 16.42 65.77
CA TYR A 113 -8.31 17.34 65.52
C TYR A 113 -8.01 18.75 66.04
N ARG A 114 -8.58 19.74 65.35
CA ARG A 114 -8.70 21.12 65.86
C ARG A 114 -10.11 21.65 65.67
N PHE A 115 -10.66 22.21 66.75
CA PHE A 115 -11.97 22.85 66.76
C PHE A 115 -11.84 24.35 66.50
N TYR A 116 -12.75 24.86 65.67
CA TYR A 116 -12.87 26.27 65.35
C TYR A 116 -14.27 26.74 65.75
N THR A 117 -14.37 27.89 66.43
CA THR A 117 -15.67 28.46 66.83
C THR A 117 -15.65 29.98 66.90
N SER A 118 -16.76 30.66 66.61
CA SER A 118 -16.90 32.12 66.78
C SER A 118 -17.91 32.47 67.87
N ASP A 119 -17.64 33.54 68.62
CA ASP A 119 -18.43 34.01 69.76
C ASP A 119 -19.20 35.29 69.45
N ASN A 120 -20.38 35.15 68.84
CA ASN A 120 -21.40 36.20 68.67
C ASN A 120 -20.94 37.51 67.99
N THR A 121 -19.73 37.56 67.44
CA THR A 121 -19.20 38.68 66.67
C THR A 121 -19.66 38.53 65.23
N GLY A 122 -20.84 39.08 64.93
CA GLY A 122 -21.28 39.23 63.54
C GLY A 122 -20.32 40.13 62.78
N MET A 123 -20.28 39.97 61.45
CA MET A 123 -19.70 40.99 60.56
C MET A 123 -20.50 42.29 60.75
N TYR A 124 -20.06 43.16 61.67
CA TYR A 124 -20.67 44.46 61.86
C TYR A 124 -19.96 45.47 60.96
N TRP A 125 -20.66 45.89 59.92
CA TRP A 125 -20.24 46.95 59.01
C TRP A 125 -20.03 48.27 59.78
N ASP A 126 -18.80 48.81 59.80
CA ASP A 126 -18.56 50.23 60.08
C ASP A 126 -18.57 50.99 58.73
N PRO A 127 -19.56 51.85 58.47
CA PRO A 127 -19.62 52.64 57.23
C PRO A 127 -18.48 53.64 57.05
N ASN A 128 -17.63 53.89 58.06
CA ASN A 128 -16.69 55.01 58.06
C ASN A 128 -15.21 54.62 58.10
N ASN A 129 -14.85 53.33 58.02
CA ASN A 129 -13.46 52.91 57.99
C ASN A 129 -13.24 51.83 56.91
N HIS A 130 -12.64 52.23 55.79
CA HIS A 130 -12.57 51.47 54.55
C HIS A 130 -11.17 50.87 54.36
N ASP A 131 -10.75 49.94 55.23
CA ASP A 131 -9.50 49.17 55.02
C ASP A 131 -9.78 47.66 54.87
N ASP A 132 -9.60 47.21 53.63
CA ASP A 132 -9.20 45.87 53.15
C ASP A 132 -10.15 44.65 53.14
N CYS A 133 -11.46 44.78 53.32
CA CYS A 133 -12.38 43.66 53.03
C CYS A 133 -13.57 44.08 52.16
N LEU A 134 -13.36 44.17 50.85
CA LEU A 134 -14.45 44.31 49.88
C LEU A 134 -15.10 42.93 49.64
N VAL A 135 -15.83 42.41 50.62
CA VAL A 135 -16.82 41.36 50.34
C VAL A 135 -18.19 42.06 50.28
N PRO A 136 -18.68 42.45 49.09
CA PRO A 136 -20.08 42.81 48.98
C PRO A 136 -20.88 41.54 49.31
N TRP A 137 -21.90 41.67 50.16
CA TRP A 137 -23.07 40.78 50.33
C TRP A 137 -22.91 39.34 49.82
N PHE A 138 -23.05 38.33 50.70
CA PHE A 138 -23.15 36.93 50.29
C PHE A 138 -24.28 36.78 49.25
N ALA A 139 -23.91 36.71 47.98
CA ALA A 139 -24.85 36.39 46.91
C ALA A 139 -25.24 34.92 47.03
N ASP A 140 -26.46 34.60 46.63
CA ASP A 140 -26.94 33.22 46.63
C ASP A 140 -25.97 32.31 45.86
N GLY A 141 -25.61 31.18 46.47
CA GLY A 141 -24.72 30.19 45.89
C GLY A 141 -23.22 30.59 45.81
N GLN A 142 -22.82 31.78 46.29
CA GLN A 142 -21.44 32.23 46.20
C GLN A 142 -20.56 31.71 47.35
N TRP A 143 -19.38 31.17 46.99
CA TRP A 143 -18.34 30.80 47.95
C TRP A 143 -17.52 31.99 48.43
N VAL A 144 -17.37 32.14 49.75
CA VAL A 144 -16.59 33.19 50.40
C VAL A 144 -15.53 32.55 51.31
N THR A 145 -14.29 32.99 51.20
CA THR A 145 -13.20 32.58 52.11
C THR A 145 -13.34 33.30 53.44
N LEU A 146 -13.40 32.54 54.53
CA LEU A 146 -13.47 33.10 55.89
C LEU A 146 -12.08 33.47 56.43
N PHE A 147 -11.14 32.53 56.34
CA PHE A 147 -9.77 32.68 56.79
C PHE A 147 -8.88 31.59 56.19
N GLU A 148 -7.57 31.80 56.25
CA GLU A 148 -6.57 30.82 55.85
C GLU A 148 -5.84 30.24 57.06
N ILE A 149 -5.34 29.02 56.93
CA ILE A 149 -4.60 28.29 57.96
C ILE A 149 -3.26 27.86 57.36
N PRO A 150 -2.12 28.37 57.84
CA PRO A 150 -0.82 27.84 57.49
C PRO A 150 -0.58 26.48 58.13
N VAL A 151 0.02 25.56 57.37
CA VAL A 151 0.33 24.21 57.81
C VAL A 151 1.85 24.05 57.86
N ASN A 152 2.35 23.64 59.03
CA ASN A 152 3.77 23.42 59.28
C ASN A 152 4.10 21.93 59.35
N ASN A 153 5.38 21.59 59.14
CA ASN A 153 5.93 20.22 59.19
C ASN A 153 5.36 19.26 58.15
N VAL A 154 5.03 19.75 56.96
CA VAL A 154 4.48 18.96 55.86
C VAL A 154 5.61 18.39 54.98
N SER A 155 6.26 17.33 55.46
CA SER A 155 7.41 16.69 54.78
C SER A 155 7.02 15.50 53.89
N SER A 156 5.80 14.97 54.07
CA SER A 156 5.18 13.90 53.27
C SER A 156 3.73 14.30 52.96
N CYS A 157 3.02 13.53 52.13
CA CYS A 157 1.63 13.86 51.82
C CYS A 157 0.74 13.74 53.08
N VAL A 158 0.01 14.81 53.40
CA VAL A 158 -0.91 14.85 54.53
C VAL A 158 -2.26 15.32 54.06
N GLU A 159 -3.28 14.55 54.41
CA GLU A 159 -4.68 14.85 54.11
C GLU A 159 -5.35 15.61 55.25
N PHE A 160 -6.06 16.68 54.90
CA PHE A 160 -6.87 17.49 55.79
C PHE A 160 -8.30 17.54 55.28
N GLN A 161 -9.28 17.46 56.18
CA GLN A 161 -10.68 17.56 55.81
C GLN A 161 -11.51 18.12 56.96
N ILE A 162 -12.59 18.83 56.62
CA ILE A 162 -13.64 19.18 57.59
C ILE A 162 -14.48 17.93 57.81
N THR A 163 -14.83 17.65 59.07
CA THR A 163 -15.55 16.41 59.41
C THR A 163 -16.63 16.65 60.47
N ASN A 164 -17.72 15.87 60.35
CA ASN A 164 -18.74 15.70 61.37
C ASN A 164 -18.62 14.34 62.10
N GLU A 165 -17.52 13.62 61.91
CA GLU A 165 -17.28 12.29 62.49
C GLU A 165 -16.40 12.35 63.74
N GLY A 166 -16.51 11.33 64.61
CA GLY A 166 -15.71 11.21 65.84
C GLY A 166 -16.29 11.97 67.05
N LEU A 167 -15.43 12.44 67.96
CA LEU A 167 -15.84 13.14 69.19
C LEU A 167 -16.61 14.46 68.97
N ALA A 168 -16.69 14.96 67.73
CA ALA A 168 -17.65 16.01 67.32
C ALA A 168 -19.10 15.64 67.68
N GLN A 169 -19.44 14.34 67.70
CA GLN A 169 -20.76 13.83 68.09
C GLN A 169 -20.95 13.66 69.61
N GLN A 170 -19.88 13.52 70.41
CA GLN A 170 -20.00 13.21 71.84
C GLN A 170 -20.22 14.43 72.75
N GLU A 171 -19.93 15.65 72.28
CA GLU A 171 -20.25 16.90 72.98
C GLU A 171 -21.38 17.72 72.33
N GLY A 172 -22.02 17.21 71.26
CA GLY A 172 -23.13 17.88 70.58
C GLY A 172 -22.70 19.10 69.74
N GLN A 173 -21.53 19.04 69.12
CA GLN A 173 -20.91 20.14 68.37
C GLN A 173 -20.46 19.64 66.98
N GLU A 174 -21.43 19.34 66.13
CA GLU A 174 -21.23 19.13 64.68
C GLU A 174 -21.05 20.48 63.97
N TYR A 175 -20.70 20.47 62.67
CA TYR A 175 -20.72 21.68 61.87
C TYR A 175 -22.08 22.36 61.94
N TYR A 176 -22.09 23.62 62.41
CA TYR A 176 -23.24 24.50 62.30
C TYR A 176 -22.75 25.94 62.11
N ALA A 177 -23.61 26.76 61.52
CA ALA A 177 -23.41 28.20 61.45
C ALA A 177 -24.74 28.91 61.69
N SER A 178 -24.73 30.16 62.16
CA SER A 178 -25.95 30.96 62.29
C SER A 178 -25.96 32.19 61.38
N ALA A 179 -27.12 32.46 60.79
CA ALA A 179 -27.38 33.67 60.01
C ALA A 179 -28.56 34.42 60.64
N GLY A 180 -28.35 35.68 61.04
CA GLY A 180 -29.36 36.51 61.69
C GLY A 180 -29.89 35.99 63.04
N GLY A 181 -29.34 34.91 63.60
CA GLY A 181 -29.82 34.26 64.83
C GLY A 181 -30.62 32.96 64.60
N VAL A 182 -30.75 32.48 63.36
CA VAL A 182 -31.24 31.13 63.05
C VAL A 182 -30.05 30.20 62.92
N GLU A 183 -30.08 29.05 63.60
CA GLU A 183 -29.09 27.98 63.43
C GLU A 183 -29.39 27.24 62.12
N LEU A 184 -28.39 27.20 61.23
CA LEU A 184 -28.48 26.53 59.94
C LEU A 184 -27.34 25.50 59.84
N THR A 185 -27.64 24.45 59.09
CA THR A 185 -26.66 23.43 58.68
C THR A 185 -26.71 23.34 57.16
N GLY A 186 -25.74 22.66 56.58
CA GLY A 186 -25.68 22.36 55.16
C GLY A 186 -24.61 21.32 54.90
N THR A 187 -24.21 21.23 53.64
CA THR A 187 -23.26 20.21 53.20
C THR A 187 -21.85 20.59 53.66
N VAL A 188 -21.19 19.66 54.33
CA VAL A 188 -19.71 19.68 54.40
C VAL A 188 -19.25 19.06 53.10
N GLU A 189 -18.72 19.87 52.19
CA GLU A 189 -18.18 19.36 50.92
C GLU A 189 -17.04 18.38 51.25
N PRO A 190 -17.00 17.19 50.64
CA PRO A 190 -16.05 16.14 50.99
C PRO A 190 -14.61 16.43 50.50
N THR A 191 -14.30 17.67 50.16
CA THR A 191 -13.00 18.08 49.63
C THR A 191 -11.90 17.76 50.64
N VAL A 192 -11.05 16.79 50.28
CA VAL A 192 -9.83 16.48 51.01
C VAL A 192 -8.72 17.38 50.47
N VAL A 193 -8.10 18.17 51.35
CA VAL A 193 -6.94 18.99 51.01
C VAL A 193 -5.68 18.21 51.29
N GLN A 194 -4.90 17.95 50.24
CA GLN A 194 -3.62 17.27 50.34
C GLN A 194 -2.48 18.30 50.30
N LEU A 195 -1.62 18.31 51.33
CA LEU A 195 -0.45 19.18 51.41
C LEU A 195 0.82 18.35 51.62
N GLY A 196 1.94 18.80 51.05
CA GLY A 196 3.23 18.12 51.10
C GLY A 196 3.60 17.46 49.77
N ASN A 197 4.55 16.51 49.79
CA ASN A 197 4.93 15.76 48.59
C ASN A 197 3.91 14.64 48.32
N CYS A 198 2.76 15.04 47.79
CA CYS A 198 1.71 14.12 47.34
C CYS A 198 2.05 13.66 45.93
N VAL A 199 2.87 12.61 45.87
CA VAL A 199 3.02 11.84 44.63
C VAL A 199 1.71 11.09 44.47
N VAL A 200 0.90 11.52 43.49
CA VAL A 200 -0.21 10.70 43.02
C VAL A 200 0.45 9.50 42.34
N VAL A 201 0.34 8.34 42.98
CA VAL A 201 0.76 7.08 42.38
C VAL A 201 -0.38 6.67 41.48
N ASP A 202 -0.16 6.70 40.16
CA ASP A 202 -1.21 6.42 39.17
C ASP A 202 -1.84 5.04 39.35
N CYS A 203 -1.05 4.07 39.86
CA CYS A 203 -1.48 2.70 40.12
C CYS A 203 -1.27 2.30 41.59
N PRO A 204 -2.20 2.67 42.49
CA PRO A 204 -2.08 2.43 43.94
C PRO A 204 -1.93 0.96 44.33
N GLY A 205 -2.48 0.04 43.52
CA GLY A 205 -2.37 -1.41 43.72
C GLY A 205 -0.96 -1.97 43.50
N LEU A 206 -0.17 -1.31 42.65
CA LEU A 206 1.22 -1.70 42.34
C LEU A 206 2.25 -0.84 43.07
N GLY A 207 1.86 0.34 43.57
CA GLY A 207 2.79 1.29 44.19
C GLY A 207 3.75 1.93 43.17
N LEU A 208 3.37 1.94 41.90
CA LEU A 208 4.14 2.42 40.75
C LEU A 208 3.29 3.40 39.90
N ASN A 209 3.93 4.27 39.14
CA ASN A 209 3.28 5.19 38.19
C ASN A 209 3.17 4.55 36.80
N ILE A 210 2.28 5.08 35.95
CA ILE A 210 2.20 4.64 34.55
C ILE A 210 3.55 4.92 33.87
N GLY A 211 4.08 3.91 33.17
CA GLY A 211 5.38 3.95 32.52
C GLY A 211 6.57 3.61 33.42
N ASP A 212 6.36 3.35 34.73
CA ASP A 212 7.43 2.80 35.56
C ASP A 212 7.81 1.39 35.07
N PRO A 213 9.10 1.04 35.09
CA PRO A 213 9.53 -0.31 34.72
C PRO A 213 9.01 -1.31 35.74
N CYS A 214 8.47 -2.41 35.24
CA CYS A 214 7.98 -3.51 36.05
C CYS A 214 8.46 -4.84 35.44
N SER A 215 7.96 -5.98 35.91
CA SER A 215 8.12 -7.25 35.20
C SER A 215 6.83 -8.06 35.34
N ASP A 216 6.30 -8.52 34.20
CA ASP A 216 5.08 -9.34 34.14
C ASP A 216 5.39 -10.83 34.33
N GLY A 217 6.67 -11.20 34.28
CA GLY A 217 7.17 -12.54 34.46
C GLY A 217 7.08 -13.40 33.21
N ASP A 218 6.65 -12.84 32.08
CA ASP A 218 6.67 -13.48 30.78
C ASP A 218 8.06 -13.31 30.16
N ALA A 219 8.63 -14.40 29.66
CA ALA A 219 9.92 -14.38 28.97
C ALA A 219 9.80 -13.92 27.51
N CYS A 220 8.58 -13.96 26.95
CA CYS A 220 8.29 -13.59 25.57
C CYS A 220 8.13 -12.08 25.36
N THR A 221 8.06 -11.29 26.44
CA THR A 221 7.91 -9.84 26.38
C THR A 221 9.20 -9.15 26.79
N THR A 222 9.45 -7.96 26.22
CA THR A 222 10.53 -7.07 26.68
C THR A 222 10.01 -5.66 26.87
N GLY A 223 10.72 -4.88 27.69
CA GLY A 223 10.37 -3.48 27.93
C GLY A 223 9.19 -3.28 28.87
N ASP A 224 8.93 -4.23 29.77
CA ASP A 224 7.75 -4.24 30.63
C ASP A 224 7.60 -2.95 31.42
N ALA A 225 6.43 -2.34 31.28
CA ALA A 225 6.09 -1.08 31.94
C ALA A 225 4.65 -1.11 32.44
N VAL A 226 4.38 -0.30 33.47
CA VAL A 226 3.03 -0.17 34.01
C VAL A 226 2.13 0.55 33.01
N THR A 227 1.06 -0.09 32.58
CA THR A 227 0.11 0.41 31.58
C THR A 227 -0.93 1.38 32.19
N PRO A 228 -1.72 2.12 31.38
CA PRO A 228 -2.84 2.93 31.88
C PRO A 228 -3.94 2.13 32.58
N SER A 229 -4.04 0.81 32.32
CA SER A 229 -4.92 -0.11 33.04
C SER A 229 -4.35 -0.57 34.39
N CYS A 230 -3.15 -0.10 34.76
CA CYS A 230 -2.43 -0.50 35.97
C CYS A 230 -2.04 -1.98 36.00
N GLU A 231 -1.64 -2.51 34.85
CA GLU A 231 -1.08 -3.84 34.68
C GLU A 231 0.40 -3.71 34.33
N CYS A 232 1.20 -4.74 34.63
CA CYS A 232 2.54 -4.82 34.08
C CYS A 232 2.46 -5.61 32.78
N ALA A 233 2.88 -5.01 31.67
CA ALA A 233 2.94 -5.70 30.38
C ALA A 233 4.15 -5.20 29.58
N GLY A 234 4.83 -6.11 28.91
CA GLY A 234 5.85 -5.79 27.91
C GLY A 234 5.38 -5.95 26.46
N THR A 235 6.27 -5.66 25.53
CA THR A 235 6.05 -5.88 24.10
C THR A 235 6.51 -7.28 23.70
N PHE A 236 5.62 -8.09 23.12
CA PHE A 236 5.94 -9.41 22.57
C PHE A 236 7.07 -9.33 21.54
N GLN A 237 8.04 -10.23 21.62
CA GLN A 237 9.17 -10.30 20.69
C GLN A 237 9.10 -11.59 19.86
N ASP A 238 9.04 -11.42 18.55
CA ASP A 238 9.05 -12.47 17.54
C ASP A 238 9.73 -11.86 16.29
N ALA A 239 11.03 -12.15 16.15
CA ALA A 239 11.91 -11.46 15.22
C ALA A 239 11.76 -11.92 13.77
N ASP A 240 11.25 -13.13 13.53
CA ASP A 240 11.00 -13.66 12.20
C ASP A 240 9.51 -13.90 11.87
N GLY A 241 8.63 -13.84 12.86
CA GLY A 241 7.18 -13.89 12.68
C GLY A 241 6.62 -15.30 12.64
N ASP A 242 7.30 -16.31 13.21
CA ASP A 242 6.83 -17.70 13.22
C ASP A 242 5.90 -18.07 14.38
N LEU A 243 5.49 -17.06 15.16
CA LEU A 243 4.61 -17.16 16.33
C LEU A 243 5.27 -17.79 17.56
N THR A 244 6.55 -18.16 17.49
CA THR A 244 7.34 -18.55 18.65
C THR A 244 8.18 -17.37 19.09
N CYS A 245 8.01 -16.95 20.35
CA CYS A 245 8.75 -15.79 20.83
C CYS A 245 10.26 -16.04 20.87
N ASP A 246 11.06 -15.01 20.61
CA ASP A 246 12.53 -15.09 20.52
C ASP A 246 13.20 -15.82 21.69
N ALA A 247 12.62 -15.71 22.89
CA ALA A 247 13.15 -16.31 24.12
C ALA A 247 12.95 -17.83 24.17
N ASN A 248 11.95 -18.35 23.47
CA ASN A 248 11.60 -19.76 23.38
C ASN A 248 11.94 -20.39 22.03
N ASP A 249 12.33 -19.57 21.06
CA ASP A 249 12.72 -20.03 19.73
C ASP A 249 14.20 -20.49 19.69
N GLY A 250 14.42 -21.72 19.22
CA GLY A 250 15.75 -22.28 18.97
C GLY A 250 16.43 -21.71 17.72
N CYS A 251 15.68 -21.02 16.86
CA CYS A 251 16.12 -20.32 15.67
C CYS A 251 15.41 -18.97 15.48
N PRO A 252 15.65 -17.96 16.35
CA PRO A 252 14.93 -16.67 16.40
C PRO A 252 14.97 -15.76 15.15
N ASN A 253 15.48 -16.23 14.02
CA ASN A 253 15.54 -15.47 12.77
C ASN A 253 15.25 -16.36 11.54
N ASP A 254 14.74 -17.57 11.74
CA ASP A 254 14.31 -18.49 10.68
C ASP A 254 12.83 -18.82 10.83
N PRO A 255 11.95 -18.15 10.05
CA PRO A 255 10.51 -18.27 10.25
C PRO A 255 9.92 -19.65 9.91
N ASN A 256 10.75 -20.58 9.42
CA ASN A 256 10.34 -21.93 9.08
C ASN A 256 10.81 -22.96 10.12
N LYS A 257 11.52 -22.55 11.17
CA LYS A 257 12.07 -23.45 12.18
C LYS A 257 12.03 -22.82 13.56
N VAL A 258 11.35 -23.49 14.49
CA VAL A 258 11.42 -23.18 15.93
C VAL A 258 12.57 -23.90 16.66
N ALA A 259 13.31 -24.74 15.93
CA ALA A 259 14.42 -25.54 16.45
C ALA A 259 15.46 -25.79 15.35
N ALA A 260 16.75 -25.73 15.70
CA ALA A 260 17.85 -25.81 14.74
C ALA A 260 17.93 -27.10 13.91
N GLY A 261 17.32 -28.20 14.35
CA GLY A 261 17.35 -29.45 13.59
C GLY A 261 18.77 -29.95 13.30
N VAL A 262 18.92 -30.69 12.21
CA VAL A 262 20.16 -31.37 11.83
C VAL A 262 21.09 -30.46 10.99
N CYS A 263 20.48 -29.62 10.15
CA CYS A 263 21.11 -28.68 9.25
C CYS A 263 21.35 -27.30 9.87
N GLY A 264 20.90 -27.06 11.10
CA GLY A 264 20.90 -25.75 11.74
C GLY A 264 19.72 -24.88 11.31
N CYS A 265 19.73 -23.62 11.76
CA CYS A 265 18.76 -22.60 11.36
C CYS A 265 19.08 -22.07 9.95
N GLY A 266 18.05 -21.71 9.19
CA GLY A 266 18.11 -21.13 7.85
C GLY A 266 18.26 -22.14 6.71
N VAL A 267 18.29 -23.44 7.01
CA VAL A 267 18.46 -24.52 6.03
C VAL A 267 17.51 -25.66 6.38
N ALA A 268 16.56 -25.96 5.50
CA ALA A 268 15.59 -27.04 5.72
C ALA A 268 16.28 -28.40 5.92
N ASP A 269 15.78 -29.21 6.86
CA ASP A 269 16.25 -30.58 7.12
C ASP A 269 15.68 -31.55 6.08
N VAL A 270 16.08 -31.37 4.82
CA VAL A 270 15.62 -32.20 3.70
C VAL A 270 16.60 -33.34 3.46
N ASP A 271 16.08 -34.55 3.52
CA ASP A 271 16.69 -35.80 3.04
C ASP A 271 15.86 -36.23 1.83
N ALA A 272 16.28 -35.79 0.64
CA ALA A 272 15.44 -35.75 -0.56
C ALA A 272 15.15 -37.14 -1.15
N ASP A 273 16.01 -38.13 -0.88
CA ASP A 273 15.80 -39.53 -1.28
C ASP A 273 15.65 -40.49 -0.10
N SER A 274 15.74 -40.00 1.15
CA SER A 274 15.50 -40.76 2.37
C SER A 274 16.55 -41.84 2.66
N ASP A 275 17.79 -41.63 2.25
CA ASP A 275 18.92 -42.54 2.53
C ASP A 275 19.58 -42.34 3.90
N GLY A 276 19.15 -41.31 4.63
CA GLY A 276 19.63 -40.94 5.95
C GLY A 276 20.72 -39.87 5.94
N VAL A 277 21.13 -39.33 4.78
CA VAL A 277 22.06 -38.21 4.65
C VAL A 277 21.32 -36.98 4.11
N TYR A 278 21.02 -36.04 5.00
CA TYR A 278 20.43 -34.76 4.62
C TYR A 278 21.31 -34.02 3.60
N THR A 279 20.69 -33.33 2.64
CA THR A 279 21.38 -32.55 1.60
C THR A 279 22.41 -31.57 2.18
N CYS A 280 22.10 -30.95 3.33
CA CYS A 280 23.00 -30.04 4.03
C CYS A 280 24.26 -30.71 4.62
N GLN A 281 24.24 -32.03 4.82
CA GLN A 281 25.37 -32.82 5.29
C GLN A 281 26.30 -33.26 4.16
N GLY A 282 26.04 -32.82 2.92
CA GLY A 282 26.90 -33.01 1.78
C GLY A 282 26.65 -34.33 1.05
N ASP A 283 25.38 -34.76 0.99
CA ASP A 283 24.99 -35.72 -0.04
C ASP A 283 25.22 -35.08 -1.42
N LEU A 284 25.98 -35.78 -2.26
CA LEU A 284 26.31 -35.35 -3.61
C LEU A 284 25.41 -36.02 -4.66
N CYS A 285 24.42 -36.79 -4.20
CA CYS A 285 23.51 -37.60 -4.97
C CYS A 285 22.08 -37.53 -4.38
N ASP A 286 21.60 -36.33 -4.04
CA ASP A 286 20.31 -36.02 -3.37
C ASP A 286 19.01 -36.68 -3.94
N ASN A 287 19.08 -37.48 -5.00
CA ASN A 287 17.93 -38.17 -5.59
C ASN A 287 18.21 -39.67 -5.87
N ASP A 288 19.29 -40.22 -5.32
CA ASP A 288 19.69 -41.63 -5.47
C ASP A 288 19.87 -42.29 -4.09
N PRO A 289 18.82 -42.94 -3.54
CA PRO A 289 18.84 -43.46 -2.18
C PRO A 289 19.82 -44.62 -1.95
N LEU A 290 20.52 -45.05 -3.01
CA LEU A 290 21.53 -46.09 -2.95
C LEU A 290 22.95 -45.52 -2.97
N LYS A 291 23.12 -44.19 -3.11
CA LYS A 291 24.42 -43.53 -3.17
C LYS A 291 24.38 -42.15 -2.54
N THR A 292 25.28 -41.92 -1.57
CA THR A 292 25.56 -40.60 -1.00
C THR A 292 26.67 -39.82 -1.74
N THR A 293 27.33 -40.46 -2.71
CA THR A 293 28.41 -39.87 -3.52
C THR A 293 28.39 -40.40 -4.96
N PRO A 294 28.65 -39.54 -5.97
CA PRO A 294 28.67 -39.97 -7.38
C PRO A 294 29.66 -41.11 -7.62
N GLY A 295 29.16 -42.23 -8.15
CA GLY A 295 29.98 -43.34 -8.62
C GLY A 295 30.64 -43.07 -9.98
N ALA A 296 31.19 -44.11 -10.60
CA ALA A 296 31.74 -44.02 -11.97
C ALA A 296 30.66 -43.63 -12.99
N CYS A 297 29.42 -44.05 -12.76
CA CYS A 297 28.23 -43.70 -13.54
C CYS A 297 27.49 -42.46 -13.02
N GLY A 298 28.03 -41.76 -12.01
CA GLY A 298 27.32 -40.71 -11.31
C GLY A 298 26.24 -41.24 -10.36
N CYS A 299 25.22 -40.41 -10.14
CA CYS A 299 24.04 -40.71 -9.31
C CYS A 299 22.89 -41.26 -10.18
N GLY A 300 22.05 -42.12 -9.61
CA GLY A 300 20.86 -42.71 -10.22
C GLY A 300 21.13 -43.88 -11.18
N VAL A 301 22.41 -44.20 -11.43
CA VAL A 301 22.83 -45.27 -12.33
C VAL A 301 23.77 -46.23 -11.60
N PRO A 302 23.44 -47.53 -11.48
CA PRO A 302 24.33 -48.50 -10.84
C PRO A 302 25.67 -48.61 -11.57
N ASP A 303 26.77 -48.69 -10.81
CA ASP A 303 28.13 -48.91 -11.33
C ASP A 303 28.37 -50.39 -11.72
N THR A 304 27.37 -51.01 -12.35
CA THR A 304 27.44 -52.41 -12.77
C THR A 304 28.37 -52.53 -13.97
N ASP A 305 29.27 -53.51 -13.92
CA ASP A 305 30.17 -53.91 -14.99
C ASP A 305 29.79 -55.35 -15.39
N THR A 306 29.10 -55.51 -16.52
CA THR A 306 28.42 -56.77 -16.87
C THR A 306 29.41 -57.83 -17.35
N ASP A 307 30.43 -57.46 -18.10
CA ASP A 307 31.41 -58.37 -18.68
C ASP A 307 32.73 -58.42 -17.90
N ASN A 308 32.87 -57.58 -16.86
CA ASN A 308 33.98 -57.53 -15.91
C ASN A 308 35.30 -57.10 -16.53
N ASP A 309 35.27 -56.18 -17.50
CA ASP A 309 36.47 -55.64 -18.13
C ASP A 309 37.10 -54.45 -17.37
N GLY A 310 36.41 -53.97 -16.33
CA GLY A 310 36.81 -52.86 -15.47
C GLY A 310 36.13 -51.53 -15.79
N THR A 311 35.29 -51.47 -16.82
CA THR A 311 34.51 -50.28 -17.18
C THR A 311 33.03 -50.51 -16.84
N ALA A 312 32.45 -49.64 -16.00
CA ALA A 312 31.03 -49.73 -15.70
C ALA A 312 30.20 -49.52 -16.98
N ASN A 313 29.10 -50.26 -17.13
CA ASN A 313 28.26 -50.31 -18.33
C ASN A 313 27.89 -48.92 -18.88
N CYS A 314 27.69 -47.93 -18.00
CA CYS A 314 27.33 -46.56 -18.37
C CYS A 314 28.43 -45.81 -19.15
N ASN A 315 29.69 -46.20 -18.94
CA ASN A 315 30.88 -45.62 -19.54
C ASN A 315 31.51 -46.57 -20.56
N ASP A 316 30.90 -47.72 -20.77
CA ASP A 316 31.38 -48.74 -21.69
C ASP A 316 30.62 -48.65 -23.01
N GLY A 317 31.35 -48.41 -24.10
CA GLY A 317 30.78 -48.43 -25.45
C GLY A 317 30.37 -49.83 -25.91
N CYS A 318 30.86 -50.89 -25.28
CA CYS A 318 30.51 -52.27 -25.53
C CYS A 318 30.25 -53.06 -24.23
N PRO A 319 29.15 -52.79 -23.49
CA PRO A 319 28.90 -53.34 -22.14
C PRO A 319 28.80 -54.87 -21.99
N ASN A 320 29.04 -55.65 -23.05
CA ASN A 320 29.02 -57.11 -23.03
C ASN A 320 30.23 -57.73 -23.78
N ASP A 321 31.17 -56.92 -24.28
CA ASP A 321 32.39 -57.40 -24.92
C ASP A 321 33.62 -57.11 -24.04
N PRO A 322 34.10 -58.11 -23.27
CA PRO A 322 35.16 -57.89 -22.27
C PRO A 322 36.54 -57.55 -22.84
N ASN A 323 36.65 -57.40 -24.17
CA ASN A 323 37.88 -57.01 -24.85
C ASN A 323 37.81 -55.58 -25.44
N LYS A 324 36.68 -54.87 -25.30
CA LYS A 324 36.49 -53.53 -25.86
C LYS A 324 35.67 -52.67 -24.92
N ILE A 325 36.21 -51.51 -24.56
CA ILE A 325 35.50 -50.46 -23.82
C ILE A 325 34.87 -49.39 -24.75
N ALA A 326 35.08 -49.53 -26.06
CA ALA A 326 34.61 -48.60 -27.09
C ALA A 326 34.20 -49.37 -28.35
N VAL A 327 33.12 -48.91 -29.01
CA VAL A 327 32.51 -49.55 -30.18
C VAL A 327 33.49 -49.83 -31.32
N GLY A 328 34.55 -49.02 -31.46
CA GLY A 328 35.52 -49.19 -32.55
C GLY A 328 34.88 -48.94 -33.93
N ILE A 329 35.62 -49.22 -35.00
CA ILE A 329 35.20 -49.04 -36.39
C ILE A 329 34.31 -50.20 -36.83
N CYS A 330 34.61 -51.41 -36.36
CA CYS A 330 33.89 -52.64 -36.69
C CYS A 330 32.73 -52.98 -35.74
N GLY A 331 32.44 -52.12 -34.76
CA GLY A 331 31.46 -52.40 -33.72
C GLY A 331 31.99 -53.30 -32.59
N CYS A 332 31.10 -53.61 -31.65
CA CYS A 332 31.36 -54.52 -30.55
C CYS A 332 31.36 -55.99 -31.02
N GLY A 333 32.26 -56.82 -30.47
CA GLY A 333 32.37 -58.25 -30.80
C GLY A 333 33.20 -58.57 -32.06
N VAL A 334 33.72 -57.58 -32.79
CA VAL A 334 34.55 -57.75 -34.00
C VAL A 334 35.82 -56.91 -33.88
N ALA A 335 37.00 -57.50 -34.07
CA ALA A 335 38.28 -56.78 -33.95
C ALA A 335 38.48 -55.74 -35.06
N ASP A 336 38.99 -54.55 -34.71
CA ASP A 336 39.33 -53.45 -35.64
C ASP A 336 40.66 -53.70 -36.37
N THR A 337 40.77 -54.83 -37.07
CA THR A 337 41.97 -55.19 -37.84
C THR A 337 42.01 -54.44 -39.16
N ASP A 338 43.19 -53.97 -39.55
CA ASP A 338 43.48 -53.28 -40.83
C ASP A 338 44.61 -54.08 -41.50
N THR A 339 44.25 -54.85 -42.53
CA THR A 339 45.13 -55.85 -43.16
C THR A 339 46.19 -55.23 -44.06
N ASP A 340 45.89 -54.15 -44.77
CA ASP A 340 46.81 -53.48 -45.68
C ASP A 340 47.45 -52.20 -45.11
N ALA A 341 47.09 -51.88 -43.86
CA ALA A 341 47.64 -50.80 -43.05
C ALA A 341 47.40 -49.41 -43.66
N ASP A 342 46.27 -49.23 -44.34
CA ASP A 342 45.90 -48.00 -45.02
C ASP A 342 45.17 -46.99 -44.13
N GLY A 343 44.79 -47.42 -42.92
CA GLY A 343 44.04 -46.62 -41.95
C GLY A 343 42.55 -46.98 -41.89
N THR A 344 42.06 -47.85 -42.76
CA THR A 344 40.68 -48.32 -42.83
C THR A 344 40.60 -49.76 -42.31
N ALA A 345 39.77 -50.03 -41.30
CA ALA A 345 39.63 -51.39 -40.78
C ALA A 345 38.93 -52.29 -41.81
N ASP A 346 39.34 -53.56 -41.90
CA ASP A 346 38.89 -54.57 -42.87
C ASP A 346 37.36 -54.66 -43.01
N CYS A 347 36.63 -54.39 -41.93
CA CYS A 347 35.17 -54.47 -41.87
C CYS A 347 34.45 -53.33 -42.62
N VAL A 348 35.14 -52.22 -42.87
CA VAL A 348 34.61 -51.04 -43.58
C VAL A 348 35.47 -50.66 -44.78
N ASP A 349 36.54 -51.40 -45.06
CA ASP A 349 37.40 -51.18 -46.21
C ASP A 349 36.77 -51.76 -47.51
N PRO A 350 36.53 -50.91 -48.54
CA PRO A 350 36.03 -51.36 -49.85
C PRO A 350 36.98 -52.31 -50.59
N CYS A 351 38.29 -52.22 -50.33
CA CYS A 351 39.34 -53.07 -50.88
C CYS A 351 40.41 -53.43 -49.81
N PRO A 352 40.12 -54.38 -48.88
CA PRO A 352 40.93 -54.73 -47.68
C PRO A 352 42.37 -55.23 -47.89
N ALA A 353 42.90 -55.13 -49.10
CA ALA A 353 44.21 -55.60 -49.51
C ALA A 353 44.96 -54.60 -50.41
N LEU A 354 44.36 -53.44 -50.73
CA LEU A 354 44.94 -52.40 -51.56
C LEU A 354 44.92 -51.06 -50.82
N ALA A 355 46.06 -50.73 -50.22
CA ALA A 355 46.15 -49.56 -49.37
C ALA A 355 45.79 -48.24 -50.08
N ASN A 356 44.81 -47.53 -49.52
CA ASN A 356 44.29 -46.23 -49.93
C ASN A 356 43.70 -46.22 -51.34
N LEU A 357 43.10 -47.33 -51.78
CA LEU A 357 42.56 -47.45 -53.13
C LEU A 357 41.15 -48.04 -53.15
N GLU A 358 40.21 -47.24 -53.63
CA GLU A 358 38.85 -47.65 -53.94
C GLU A 358 38.64 -47.86 -55.45
N ASN A 359 37.51 -48.46 -55.81
CA ASN A 359 37.14 -48.60 -57.22
C ASN A 359 36.93 -47.22 -57.87
N GLY A 360 37.72 -46.92 -58.89
CA GLY A 360 37.75 -45.64 -59.60
C GLY A 360 39.03 -44.84 -59.36
N ASP A 361 39.84 -45.22 -58.36
CA ASP A 361 41.07 -44.49 -58.06
C ASP A 361 42.14 -44.69 -59.11
N ALA A 362 42.91 -43.63 -59.35
CA ALA A 362 44.06 -43.69 -60.23
C ALA A 362 45.13 -44.58 -59.60
N CYS A 363 45.65 -45.50 -60.39
CA CYS A 363 46.68 -46.42 -59.96
C CYS A 363 47.73 -46.54 -61.09
N ASP A 364 48.77 -47.35 -60.89
CA ASP A 364 49.75 -47.66 -61.94
C ASP A 364 49.83 -49.19 -62.03
N ASP A 365 49.39 -49.75 -63.17
CA ASP A 365 49.42 -51.19 -63.40
C ASP A 365 50.81 -51.68 -63.87
N GLY A 366 51.75 -50.75 -64.04
CA GLY A 366 53.12 -50.97 -64.50
C GLY A 366 53.27 -51.05 -66.03
N ASN A 367 52.24 -50.73 -66.82
CA ASN A 367 52.25 -50.80 -68.28
C ASN A 367 52.35 -49.40 -68.95
N PRO A 368 53.48 -49.05 -69.60
CA PRO A 368 53.68 -47.71 -70.17
C PRO A 368 52.89 -47.41 -71.45
N ASN A 369 52.10 -48.35 -71.98
CA ASN A 369 51.33 -48.17 -73.22
C ASN A 369 49.85 -47.83 -72.99
N THR A 370 49.42 -47.81 -71.73
CA THR A 370 48.09 -47.39 -71.32
C THR A 370 48.16 -46.01 -70.70
N ILE A 371 47.09 -45.25 -70.88
CA ILE A 371 46.84 -43.98 -70.22
C ILE A 371 45.55 -44.12 -69.39
N GLY A 372 45.52 -43.47 -68.24
CA GLY A 372 44.35 -43.51 -67.35
C GLY A 372 44.15 -44.86 -66.65
N ASP A 373 45.21 -45.37 -66.01
CA ASP A 373 45.15 -46.55 -65.15
C ASP A 373 44.23 -46.29 -63.95
N VAL A 374 43.21 -47.14 -63.78
CA VAL A 374 42.21 -47.00 -62.70
C VAL A 374 41.89 -48.34 -62.04
N VAL A 375 41.58 -48.31 -60.75
CA VAL A 375 41.18 -49.47 -59.96
C VAL A 375 39.73 -49.85 -60.30
N THR A 376 39.50 -51.10 -60.71
CA THR A 376 38.15 -51.65 -60.97
C THR A 376 38.05 -53.05 -60.37
N ASN A 377 37.07 -53.23 -59.48
CA ASN A 377 36.88 -54.44 -58.67
C ASN A 377 38.14 -54.84 -57.87
N CYS A 378 38.78 -53.86 -57.24
CA CYS A 378 40.05 -53.96 -56.51
C CYS A 378 41.21 -54.51 -57.37
N ILE A 379 41.30 -54.10 -58.65
CA ILE A 379 42.37 -54.42 -59.61
C ILE A 379 42.71 -53.19 -60.47
N CYS A 380 44.00 -52.85 -60.67
CA CYS A 380 44.45 -51.68 -61.45
C CYS A 380 44.70 -51.96 -62.97
N ALA A 381 44.18 -51.15 -63.93
CA ALA A 381 44.45 -51.21 -65.39
C ALA A 381 44.04 -49.95 -66.24
N GLY A 382 44.63 -49.67 -67.45
CA GLY A 382 44.33 -48.47 -68.31
C GLY A 382 44.01 -48.63 -69.85
N SER A 383 43.91 -47.52 -70.65
CA SER A 383 43.37 -47.41 -72.07
C SER A 383 44.23 -46.59 -73.11
N LEU A 384 43.88 -46.47 -74.42
CA LEU A 384 44.63 -45.71 -75.50
C LEU A 384 44.02 -44.30 -75.87
N PRO A 385 44.72 -43.28 -76.46
CA PRO A 385 44.23 -41.89 -76.68
C PRO A 385 43.55 -41.51 -78.06
N ASP A 386 42.75 -40.42 -78.09
CA ASP A 386 41.84 -39.92 -79.20
C ASP A 386 42.34 -38.70 -80.05
N ASP A 387 41.72 -38.42 -81.22
CA ASP A 387 41.94 -37.26 -82.13
C ASP A 387 40.96 -36.06 -81.94
N CYS A 388 41.09 -34.96 -82.71
CA CYS A 388 40.30 -33.72 -82.53
C CYS A 388 38.79 -33.84 -82.82
N GLU A 389 38.32 -34.93 -83.42
CA GLU A 389 36.89 -35.22 -83.59
C GLU A 389 36.43 -36.40 -82.70
N GLY A 390 37.27 -36.81 -81.73
CA GLY A 390 36.94 -37.83 -80.73
C GLY A 390 37.05 -39.27 -81.23
N VAL A 391 37.88 -39.53 -82.24
CA VAL A 391 38.14 -40.87 -82.77
C VAL A 391 39.54 -41.34 -82.32
N PRO A 392 39.68 -42.50 -81.66
CA PRO A 392 40.98 -43.09 -81.35
C PRO A 392 41.87 -43.24 -82.62
N GLY A 393 42.80 -42.31 -82.83
CA GLY A 393 43.80 -42.33 -83.92
C GLY A 393 43.40 -41.75 -85.31
N GLY A 394 42.49 -40.77 -85.42
CA GLY A 394 42.07 -40.18 -86.71
C GLY A 394 42.87 -38.95 -87.24
N PRO A 395 42.45 -38.35 -88.39
CA PRO A 395 43.22 -37.35 -89.18
C PRO A 395 43.01 -35.87 -88.81
N ALA A 396 42.07 -35.53 -87.92
CA ALA A 396 41.84 -34.14 -87.50
C ALA A 396 42.87 -33.77 -86.43
N GLN A 397 43.86 -32.96 -86.80
CA GLN A 397 44.99 -32.57 -85.95
C GLN A 397 45.17 -31.05 -85.91
N PRO A 398 45.75 -30.50 -84.82
CA PRO A 398 46.07 -29.07 -84.74
C PRO A 398 46.84 -28.53 -85.94
N GLY A 399 46.38 -27.39 -86.49
CA GLY A 399 46.98 -26.69 -87.64
C GLY A 399 46.32 -26.95 -89.00
N THR A 400 45.29 -27.79 -89.08
CA THR A 400 44.49 -27.98 -90.30
C THR A 400 43.37 -26.94 -90.42
N GLY A 401 42.94 -26.63 -91.66
CA GLY A 401 41.90 -25.65 -91.93
C GLY A 401 40.51 -26.08 -91.49
N CYS A 402 39.70 -25.10 -91.08
CA CYS A 402 38.33 -25.27 -90.61
C CYS A 402 37.49 -24.02 -90.95
N ASP A 403 36.19 -24.01 -90.62
CA ASP A 403 35.28 -22.88 -90.83
C ASP A 403 34.49 -22.66 -89.53
N ASP A 404 34.67 -21.50 -88.89
CA ASP A 404 34.03 -21.15 -87.62
C ASP A 404 32.65 -20.48 -87.80
N ASN A 405 32.21 -20.29 -89.05
CA ASN A 405 30.95 -19.62 -89.46
C ASN A 405 30.76 -18.20 -88.91
N ASN A 406 31.82 -17.52 -88.46
CA ASN A 406 31.72 -16.16 -87.95
C ASN A 406 32.14 -15.12 -89.01
N ALA A 407 31.19 -14.30 -89.45
CA ALA A 407 31.42 -13.28 -90.47
C ALA A 407 32.37 -12.14 -90.03
N CYS A 408 32.66 -12.01 -88.74
CA CYS A 408 33.60 -11.02 -88.20
C CYS A 408 35.06 -11.54 -88.15
N THR A 409 35.30 -12.81 -88.46
CA THR A 409 36.64 -13.43 -88.45
C THR A 409 37.07 -13.84 -89.86
N ILE A 410 38.39 -13.83 -90.09
CA ILE A 410 38.99 -14.30 -91.35
C ILE A 410 40.13 -15.30 -91.08
N ASN A 411 40.30 -16.29 -91.97
CA ASN A 411 41.37 -17.33 -91.97
C ASN A 411 41.34 -18.35 -90.81
N ASP A 412 40.30 -19.19 -90.73
CA ASP A 412 40.09 -20.09 -89.57
C ASP A 412 40.93 -21.39 -89.61
N LEU A 413 41.50 -21.77 -88.45
CA LEU A 413 42.33 -22.98 -88.26
C LEU A 413 42.02 -23.71 -86.95
N TYR A 414 42.25 -25.04 -86.91
CA TYR A 414 42.23 -25.81 -85.66
C TYR A 414 43.45 -25.51 -84.78
N ASP A 415 43.25 -25.13 -83.53
CA ASP A 415 44.32 -24.90 -82.55
C ASP A 415 44.82 -26.19 -81.87
N LEU A 416 45.82 -26.08 -80.98
CA LEU A 416 46.38 -27.22 -80.23
C LEU A 416 45.37 -27.94 -79.31
N ASN A 417 44.23 -27.29 -79.06
CA ASN A 417 43.13 -27.78 -78.24
C ASN A 417 41.92 -28.14 -79.11
N CYS A 418 42.11 -28.28 -80.43
CA CYS A 418 41.10 -28.69 -81.40
C CYS A 418 39.93 -27.71 -81.59
N ASN A 419 40.10 -26.42 -81.30
CA ASN A 419 39.09 -25.39 -81.57
C ASN A 419 39.30 -24.75 -82.94
N CYS A 420 38.22 -24.52 -83.68
CA CYS A 420 38.26 -23.79 -84.95
C CYS A 420 38.02 -22.28 -84.73
N ALA A 421 38.98 -21.43 -85.13
CA ALA A 421 38.85 -19.98 -84.96
C ALA A 421 39.67 -19.15 -85.99
N GLY A 422 39.13 -18.00 -86.42
CA GLY A 422 39.80 -17.00 -87.26
C GLY A 422 40.22 -15.69 -86.56
N THR A 423 40.65 -14.70 -87.35
CA THR A 423 41.14 -13.38 -86.87
C THR A 423 40.08 -12.28 -87.00
N PHE A 424 39.75 -11.57 -85.91
CA PHE A 424 38.73 -10.53 -85.84
C PHE A 424 39.14 -9.19 -86.52
N GLN A 425 38.17 -8.43 -87.08
CA GLN A 425 38.39 -7.13 -87.74
C GLN A 425 37.42 -6.04 -87.25
N ASP A 426 37.95 -4.92 -86.75
CA ASP A 426 37.23 -3.75 -86.22
C ASP A 426 38.18 -2.53 -86.33
N THR A 427 37.87 -1.60 -87.23
CA THR A 427 38.77 -0.54 -87.71
C THR A 427 38.89 0.63 -86.74
N ASP A 428 37.79 1.07 -86.12
CA ASP A 428 37.80 2.16 -85.12
C ASP A 428 37.77 1.66 -83.68
N SER A 429 37.72 0.34 -83.50
CA SER A 429 37.85 -0.34 -82.20
C SER A 429 36.70 -0.04 -81.24
N ASP A 430 35.50 0.15 -81.79
CA ASP A 430 34.29 0.45 -81.02
C ASP A 430 33.56 -0.80 -80.50
N GLY A 431 34.02 -1.97 -80.92
CA GLY A 431 33.50 -3.27 -80.53
C GLY A 431 32.55 -3.89 -81.55
N THR A 432 32.19 -3.18 -82.63
CA THR A 432 31.44 -3.73 -83.75
C THR A 432 32.39 -4.01 -84.91
N CYS A 433 32.37 -5.25 -85.41
CA CYS A 433 33.25 -5.59 -86.53
C CYS A 433 32.85 -4.81 -87.78
N ASP A 434 33.83 -4.45 -88.63
CA ASP A 434 33.64 -3.59 -89.80
C ASP A 434 32.49 -4.05 -90.72
N ALA A 435 32.27 -5.37 -90.82
CA ALA A 435 31.21 -5.95 -91.63
C ALA A 435 29.79 -5.63 -91.15
N ASN A 436 29.65 -5.22 -89.87
CA ASN A 436 28.40 -4.96 -89.18
C ASN A 436 28.24 -3.50 -88.71
N ASP A 437 29.21 -2.63 -88.98
CA ASP A 437 29.20 -1.24 -88.51
C ASP A 437 28.67 -0.26 -89.59
N GLY A 438 27.69 0.58 -89.20
CA GLY A 438 27.09 1.63 -90.01
C GLY A 438 27.88 2.95 -90.05
N CYS A 439 28.81 3.18 -89.12
CA CYS A 439 29.83 4.22 -89.21
C CYS A 439 31.24 3.65 -88.89
N PRO A 440 31.86 2.84 -89.78
CA PRO A 440 33.13 2.10 -89.54
C PRO A 440 34.40 2.89 -89.21
N ASN A 441 34.29 4.20 -88.97
CA ASN A 441 35.40 5.08 -88.60
C ASN A 441 35.01 6.07 -87.48
N ASP A 442 33.83 5.92 -86.87
CA ASP A 442 33.35 6.74 -85.75
C ASP A 442 33.20 5.85 -84.50
N PRO A 443 34.21 5.83 -83.61
CA PRO A 443 34.25 4.88 -82.49
C PRO A 443 33.20 5.12 -81.40
N ASN A 444 32.29 6.07 -81.60
CA ASN A 444 31.19 6.35 -80.67
C ASN A 444 29.81 6.01 -81.26
N LYS A 445 29.74 5.57 -82.53
CA LYS A 445 28.48 5.30 -83.21
C LYS A 445 28.60 4.14 -84.19
N ILE A 446 27.84 3.08 -83.92
CA ILE A 446 27.68 1.96 -84.87
C ILE A 446 26.61 2.21 -85.95
N ALA A 447 25.93 3.38 -85.88
CA ALA A 447 24.89 3.83 -86.82
C ALA A 447 24.73 5.36 -86.76
N ALA A 448 24.44 6.00 -87.90
CA ALA A 448 24.55 7.46 -88.05
C ALA A 448 23.59 8.34 -87.20
N GLY A 449 22.55 7.81 -86.55
CA GLY A 449 21.66 8.61 -85.69
C GLY A 449 20.92 9.76 -86.39
N ILE A 450 20.32 10.67 -85.61
CA ILE A 450 19.51 11.82 -86.10
C ILE A 450 20.42 12.99 -86.50
N CYS A 451 21.52 13.19 -85.77
CA CYS A 451 22.51 14.24 -86.01
C CYS A 451 23.68 13.79 -86.91
N GLY A 452 23.70 12.55 -87.44
CA GLY A 452 24.76 12.00 -88.30
C GLY A 452 25.94 11.35 -87.55
N CYS A 453 26.88 10.70 -88.28
CA CYS A 453 28.12 10.21 -87.66
C CYS A 453 29.01 11.42 -87.25
N GLY A 454 29.64 11.36 -86.07
CA GLY A 454 30.57 12.36 -85.53
C GLY A 454 29.97 13.44 -84.64
N VAL A 455 28.65 13.44 -84.38
CA VAL A 455 27.95 14.39 -83.51
C VAL A 455 26.99 13.63 -82.57
N ALA A 456 27.08 13.81 -81.26
CA ALA A 456 26.22 13.09 -80.30
C ALA A 456 24.73 13.45 -80.46
N ASP A 457 23.84 12.46 -80.39
CA ASP A 457 22.38 12.63 -80.42
C ASP A 457 21.84 12.95 -79.00
N THR A 458 22.46 13.90 -78.31
CA THR A 458 22.05 14.31 -76.95
C THR A 458 20.73 15.06 -77.02
N ASP A 459 19.83 14.76 -76.09
CA ASP A 459 18.55 15.41 -75.86
C ASP A 459 18.54 15.82 -74.38
N THR A 460 18.87 17.10 -74.14
CA THR A 460 19.22 17.62 -72.82
C THR A 460 18.01 17.73 -71.89
N ASP A 461 16.81 17.95 -72.42
CA ASP A 461 15.57 18.02 -71.65
C ASP A 461 14.66 16.78 -71.80
N ALA A 462 15.07 15.82 -72.62
CA ALA A 462 14.46 14.51 -72.78
C ALA A 462 13.03 14.57 -73.37
N ASP A 463 12.78 15.53 -74.25
CA ASP A 463 11.47 15.69 -74.90
C ASP A 463 11.28 14.83 -76.16
N GLY A 464 12.33 14.13 -76.57
CA GLY A 464 12.37 13.29 -77.75
C GLY A 464 12.97 13.98 -78.98
N THR A 465 13.38 15.24 -78.86
CA THR A 465 14.06 16.03 -79.89
C THR A 465 15.52 16.21 -79.51
N ALA A 466 16.45 15.76 -80.36
CA ALA A 466 17.87 15.97 -80.08
C ALA A 466 18.23 17.47 -80.10
N ASP A 467 19.13 17.90 -79.21
CA ASP A 467 19.60 19.28 -79.04
C ASP A 467 19.99 19.95 -80.36
N CYS A 468 20.50 19.17 -81.32
CA CYS A 468 20.96 19.63 -82.62
C CYS A 468 19.81 20.17 -83.51
N VAL A 469 18.55 19.87 -83.17
CA VAL A 469 17.34 20.25 -83.90
C VAL A 469 16.21 20.81 -83.00
N ASP A 470 16.48 21.03 -81.71
CA ASP A 470 15.52 21.52 -80.72
C ASP A 470 15.52 23.08 -80.60
N PRO A 471 14.36 23.77 -80.71
CA PRO A 471 14.23 25.20 -80.50
C PRO A 471 14.48 25.72 -79.06
N CYS A 472 14.22 24.93 -78.02
CA CYS A 472 14.47 25.26 -76.60
C CYS A 472 15.07 24.04 -75.86
N PRO A 473 16.38 23.72 -76.06
CA PRO A 473 17.03 22.47 -75.62
C PRO A 473 17.15 22.19 -74.11
N ALA A 474 16.45 22.96 -73.28
CA ALA A 474 16.51 22.87 -71.82
C ALA A 474 15.12 22.86 -71.17
N LEU A 475 14.05 22.86 -71.97
CA LEU A 475 12.66 22.90 -71.53
C LEU A 475 11.83 21.88 -72.32
N ALA A 476 11.59 20.74 -71.68
CA ALA A 476 10.99 19.61 -72.37
C ALA A 476 9.59 19.91 -72.94
N ASN A 477 9.41 19.67 -74.24
CA ASN A 477 8.15 19.83 -74.98
C ASN A 477 7.59 21.27 -74.95
N LEU A 478 8.43 22.29 -74.81
CA LEU A 478 7.99 23.68 -74.65
C LEU A 478 8.69 24.62 -75.62
N GLU A 479 7.89 25.35 -76.39
CA GLU A 479 8.33 26.45 -77.24
C GLU A 479 7.96 27.82 -76.63
N ASN A 480 8.59 28.88 -77.15
CA ASN A 480 8.24 30.24 -76.76
C ASN A 480 6.77 30.56 -77.06
N GLY A 481 6.00 30.84 -76.02
CA GLY A 481 4.55 31.07 -76.08
C GLY A 481 3.71 29.97 -75.45
N ASP A 482 4.31 28.83 -75.08
CA ASP A 482 3.61 27.76 -74.40
C ASP A 482 3.34 28.08 -72.93
N ALA A 483 2.22 27.58 -72.42
CA ALA A 483 1.89 27.68 -71.00
C ALA A 483 2.82 26.76 -70.21
N CYS A 484 3.29 27.24 -69.06
CA CYS A 484 4.18 26.50 -68.19
C CYS A 484 3.80 26.75 -66.72
N ASP A 485 4.55 26.17 -65.78
CA ASP A 485 4.43 26.44 -64.34
C ASP A 485 5.84 26.72 -63.82
N ASP A 486 6.09 27.93 -63.31
CA ASP A 486 7.42 28.33 -62.81
C ASP A 486 7.70 27.86 -61.37
N GLY A 487 6.75 27.12 -60.78
CA GLY A 487 6.83 26.58 -59.42
C GLY A 487 6.60 27.62 -58.33
N ASN A 488 6.25 28.87 -58.66
CA ASN A 488 5.93 29.91 -57.70
C ASN A 488 4.41 30.02 -57.49
N PRO A 489 3.88 29.62 -56.32
CA PRO A 489 2.43 29.63 -56.07
C PRO A 489 1.81 31.04 -56.00
N ASN A 490 2.62 32.10 -56.02
CA ASN A 490 2.16 33.49 -55.95
C ASN A 490 2.00 34.15 -57.33
N THR A 491 2.24 33.42 -58.42
CA THR A 491 2.09 33.92 -59.80
C THR A 491 0.99 33.16 -60.53
N THR A 492 0.32 33.83 -61.46
CA THR A 492 -0.71 33.25 -62.34
C THR A 492 -0.41 33.62 -63.80
N GLY A 493 -0.77 32.70 -64.70
CA GLY A 493 -0.66 32.89 -66.14
C GLY A 493 0.76 32.71 -66.69
N ASP A 494 1.50 31.72 -66.20
CA ASP A 494 2.90 31.51 -66.57
C ASP A 494 3.02 31.04 -68.03
N VAL A 495 3.91 31.70 -68.78
CA VAL A 495 4.15 31.45 -70.20
C VAL A 495 5.65 31.47 -70.48
N VAL A 496 6.12 30.53 -71.29
CA VAL A 496 7.51 30.42 -71.71
C VAL A 496 7.88 31.59 -72.63
N THR A 497 8.81 32.44 -72.21
CA THR A 497 9.33 33.55 -73.02
C THR A 497 10.86 33.53 -73.02
N ASN A 498 11.45 33.43 -74.22
CA ASN A 498 12.89 33.25 -74.43
C ASN A 498 13.48 32.03 -73.70
N CYS A 499 12.76 30.91 -73.76
CA CYS A 499 13.03 29.64 -73.08
C CYS A 499 13.17 29.79 -71.55
N ILE A 500 12.32 30.64 -70.93
CA ILE A 500 12.18 30.81 -69.47
C ILE A 500 10.70 30.83 -69.12
N CYS A 501 10.28 30.02 -68.15
CA CYS A 501 8.91 30.03 -67.60
C CYS A 501 8.78 31.07 -66.47
N ALA A 502 7.82 31.98 -66.55
CA ALA A 502 7.53 32.97 -65.49
C ALA A 502 6.09 33.51 -65.55
N GLY A 503 5.47 33.76 -64.38
CA GLY A 503 4.11 34.31 -64.26
C GLY A 503 3.96 35.73 -63.68
N THR A 504 2.70 36.17 -63.48
CA THR A 504 2.32 37.49 -62.93
C THR A 504 1.69 37.39 -61.53
N LEU A 505 2.07 38.22 -60.55
CA LEU A 505 1.63 38.09 -59.14
C LEU A 505 0.10 38.09 -58.94
N ALA A 506 -0.41 37.20 -58.07
CA ALA A 506 -1.83 37.06 -57.69
C ALA A 506 -2.28 38.03 -56.57
N ASP A 507 -3.60 38.30 -56.50
CA ASP A 507 -4.28 39.16 -55.50
C ASP A 507 -4.26 38.54 -54.09
N ASP A 508 -4.16 39.37 -53.03
CA ASP A 508 -4.27 38.94 -51.62
C ASP A 508 -5.72 38.64 -51.20
N CYS A 509 -5.95 38.20 -49.96
CA CYS A 509 -7.28 37.79 -49.48
C CYS A 509 -8.33 38.92 -49.39
N GLU A 510 -7.91 40.18 -49.52
CA GLU A 510 -8.80 41.35 -49.62
C GLU A 510 -8.85 41.93 -51.06
N GLY A 511 -8.30 41.20 -52.03
CA GLY A 511 -8.34 41.56 -53.45
C GLY A 511 -7.31 42.62 -53.87
N VAL A 512 -6.21 42.76 -53.12
CA VAL A 512 -5.12 43.68 -53.42
C VAL A 512 -3.89 42.91 -53.92
N PRO A 513 -3.44 43.11 -55.18
CA PRO A 513 -2.24 42.47 -55.69
C PRO A 513 -1.00 42.80 -54.84
N GLY A 514 -0.49 41.79 -54.13
CA GLY A 514 0.68 41.90 -53.23
C GLY A 514 0.44 42.59 -51.88
N GLY A 515 -0.79 42.63 -51.37
CA GLY A 515 -1.10 43.19 -50.04
C GLY A 515 -0.81 42.23 -48.85
N PRO A 516 -0.95 42.71 -47.60
CA PRO A 516 -0.52 42.00 -46.39
C PRO A 516 -1.50 40.92 -45.90
N ALA A 517 -2.72 40.83 -46.45
CA ALA A 517 -3.74 39.88 -46.00
C ALA A 517 -3.54 38.52 -46.70
N GLN A 518 -2.62 37.73 -46.17
CA GLN A 518 -2.28 36.40 -46.68
C GLN A 518 -2.80 35.29 -45.76
N PRO A 519 -2.93 34.04 -46.26
CA PRO A 519 -3.24 32.89 -45.43
C PRO A 519 -2.32 32.82 -44.19
N GLY A 520 -2.92 32.72 -43.00
CA GLY A 520 -2.24 32.73 -41.70
C GLY A 520 -2.17 34.09 -41.00
N THR A 521 -2.66 35.17 -41.63
CA THR A 521 -2.87 36.45 -40.94
C THR A 521 -4.16 36.46 -40.12
N SER A 522 -4.15 37.18 -38.98
CA SER A 522 -5.30 37.27 -38.08
C SER A 522 -6.47 38.01 -38.74
N CYS A 523 -7.66 37.48 -38.57
CA CYS A 523 -8.91 38.08 -39.03
C CYS A 523 -9.97 37.92 -37.92
N ASP A 524 -11.23 38.30 -38.18
CA ASP A 524 -12.35 38.12 -37.25
C ASP A 524 -13.54 37.58 -38.05
N ASP A 525 -13.95 36.33 -37.78
CA ASP A 525 -15.04 35.65 -38.48
C ASP A 525 -16.42 36.00 -37.90
N ASN A 526 -16.46 36.79 -36.83
CA ASN A 526 -17.62 37.18 -36.03
C ASN A 526 -18.40 36.01 -35.40
N ASP A 527 -17.81 34.82 -35.30
CA ASP A 527 -18.35 33.71 -34.53
C ASP A 527 -17.77 33.74 -33.10
N ALA A 528 -18.65 33.84 -32.11
CA ALA A 528 -18.24 33.92 -30.70
C ALA A 528 -17.74 32.57 -30.14
N CYS A 529 -18.00 31.45 -30.84
CA CYS A 529 -17.56 30.12 -30.43
C CYS A 529 -16.14 29.75 -30.89
N THR A 530 -15.49 30.61 -31.68
CA THR A 530 -14.15 30.39 -32.23
C THR A 530 -13.16 31.40 -31.67
N ILE A 531 -11.92 30.96 -31.48
CA ILE A 531 -10.80 31.82 -31.09
C ILE A 531 -9.64 31.68 -32.08
N ASN A 532 -8.78 32.70 -32.11
CA ASN A 532 -7.59 32.76 -32.97
C ASN A 532 -7.90 32.69 -34.48
N ASP A 533 -8.88 33.45 -34.95
CA ASP A 533 -9.29 33.41 -36.36
C ASP A 533 -8.17 33.88 -37.30
N VAL A 534 -7.93 33.07 -38.33
CA VAL A 534 -6.94 33.35 -39.36
C VAL A 534 -7.52 33.07 -40.75
N TYR A 535 -7.01 33.79 -41.75
CA TYR A 535 -7.37 33.49 -43.14
C TYR A 535 -6.78 32.13 -43.56
N ASP A 536 -7.62 31.24 -44.08
CA ASP A 536 -7.19 29.95 -44.64
C ASP A 536 -6.61 30.11 -46.07
N VAL A 537 -6.15 29.01 -46.66
CA VAL A 537 -5.56 28.99 -48.03
C VAL A 537 -6.54 29.40 -49.13
N ASN A 538 -7.84 29.43 -48.83
CA ASN A 538 -8.90 29.87 -49.71
C ASN A 538 -9.44 31.26 -49.31
N CYS A 539 -8.74 31.98 -48.44
CA CYS A 539 -9.09 33.31 -47.93
C CYS A 539 -10.42 33.36 -47.15
N ASN A 540 -10.85 32.26 -46.54
CA ASN A 540 -11.93 32.28 -45.56
C ASN A 540 -11.35 32.63 -44.19
N CYS A 541 -11.98 33.55 -43.47
CA CYS A 541 -11.65 33.79 -42.07
C CYS A 541 -12.36 32.74 -41.21
N ALA A 542 -11.60 31.96 -40.44
CA ALA A 542 -12.16 30.97 -39.51
C ALA A 542 -11.22 30.76 -38.31
N GLY A 543 -11.78 30.60 -37.11
CA GLY A 543 -11.04 30.26 -35.89
C GLY A 543 -11.16 28.80 -35.44
N THR A 544 -10.57 28.52 -34.27
CA THR A 544 -10.65 27.19 -33.62
C THR A 544 -11.80 27.17 -32.62
N PHE A 545 -12.67 26.17 -32.71
CA PHE A 545 -13.79 25.99 -31.79
C PHE A 545 -13.28 25.75 -30.36
N GLN A 546 -13.81 26.50 -29.39
CA GLN A 546 -13.41 26.41 -27.98
C GLN A 546 -14.54 25.81 -27.13
N ASP A 547 -14.26 24.65 -26.55
CA ASP A 547 -15.12 23.86 -25.66
C ASP A 547 -14.21 23.16 -24.65
N THR A 548 -14.11 23.73 -23.45
CA THR A 548 -13.09 23.42 -22.44
C THR A 548 -13.38 22.13 -21.69
N ASP A 549 -14.64 21.77 -21.48
CA ASP A 549 -15.06 20.55 -20.79
C ASP A 549 -15.57 19.45 -21.73
N GLY A 550 -15.84 19.78 -22.99
CA GLY A 550 -16.16 18.81 -24.04
C GLY A 550 -17.64 18.42 -24.10
N ASP A 551 -18.54 19.25 -23.56
CA ASP A 551 -19.98 18.97 -23.50
C ASP A 551 -20.75 19.31 -24.80
N LEU A 552 -20.02 19.77 -25.82
CA LEU A 552 -20.50 20.20 -27.15
C LEU A 552 -21.12 21.59 -27.18
N THR A 553 -21.09 22.33 -26.07
CA THR A 553 -21.45 23.76 -26.00
C THR A 553 -20.16 24.58 -25.93
N CYS A 554 -20.02 25.58 -26.80
CA CYS A 554 -18.81 26.39 -26.77
C CYS A 554 -18.75 27.25 -25.51
N ASP A 555 -17.55 27.49 -24.98
CA ASP A 555 -17.32 28.23 -23.72
C ASP A 555 -18.06 29.58 -23.65
N ALA A 556 -18.18 30.28 -24.79
CA ALA A 556 -18.83 31.57 -24.88
C ALA A 556 -20.36 31.52 -24.67
N ASN A 557 -20.97 30.35 -24.91
CA ASN A 557 -22.40 30.09 -24.78
C ASN A 557 -22.73 29.15 -23.62
N ASP A 558 -21.72 28.67 -22.91
CA ASP A 558 -21.87 27.79 -21.78
C ASP A 558 -21.95 28.57 -20.46
N GLY A 559 -22.99 28.31 -19.67
CA GLY A 559 -23.16 28.86 -18.33
C GLY A 559 -22.23 28.23 -17.29
N CYS A 560 -21.61 27.09 -17.59
CA CYS A 560 -20.63 26.39 -16.77
C CYS A 560 -19.46 25.83 -17.60
N PRO A 561 -18.57 26.69 -18.16
CA PRO A 561 -17.54 26.30 -19.14
C PRO A 561 -16.43 25.32 -18.68
N ASN A 562 -16.56 24.70 -17.50
CA ASN A 562 -15.62 23.71 -16.99
C ASN A 562 -16.35 22.51 -16.34
N ASP A 563 -17.66 22.37 -16.56
CA ASP A 563 -18.51 21.33 -16.00
C ASP A 563 -19.17 20.53 -17.13
N PRO A 564 -18.60 19.39 -17.54
CA PRO A 564 -19.05 18.65 -18.72
C PRO A 564 -20.47 18.08 -18.62
N ASP A 565 -21.07 18.13 -17.42
CA ASP A 565 -22.41 17.62 -17.16
C ASP A 565 -23.49 18.74 -17.18
N LYS A 566 -23.10 20.02 -17.30
CA LYS A 566 -24.04 21.15 -17.25
C LYS A 566 -23.69 22.29 -18.20
N ILE A 567 -24.65 22.65 -19.05
CA ILE A 567 -24.60 23.89 -19.86
C ILE A 567 -25.12 25.15 -19.13
N ALA A 568 -25.62 24.99 -17.91
CA ALA A 568 -26.16 26.05 -17.06
C ALA A 568 -26.12 25.66 -15.58
N ALA A 569 -25.81 26.62 -14.70
CA ALA A 569 -25.49 26.39 -13.29
C ALA A 569 -26.58 25.74 -12.41
N GLY A 570 -27.80 25.50 -12.88
CA GLY A 570 -28.83 24.86 -12.05
C GLY A 570 -29.10 25.57 -10.71
N ILE A 571 -29.60 24.82 -9.72
CA ILE A 571 -29.85 25.32 -8.35
C ILE A 571 -28.58 25.17 -7.49
N CYS A 572 -27.80 24.11 -7.75
CA CYS A 572 -26.57 23.78 -7.02
C CYS A 572 -25.31 24.48 -7.52
N GLY A 573 -25.38 25.25 -8.60
CA GLY A 573 -24.20 25.76 -9.28
C GLY A 573 -23.60 24.76 -10.28
N CYS A 574 -22.47 25.17 -10.86
CA CYS A 574 -21.64 24.32 -11.71
C CYS A 574 -20.75 23.41 -10.83
N GLY A 575 -20.55 22.16 -11.25
CA GLY A 575 -19.70 21.14 -10.62
C GLY A 575 -20.40 20.29 -9.56
N VAL A 576 -21.71 20.48 -9.34
CA VAL A 576 -22.51 19.74 -8.35
C VAL A 576 -23.86 19.37 -8.97
N ALA A 577 -24.20 18.09 -9.03
CA ALA A 577 -25.47 17.63 -9.63
C ALA A 577 -26.70 18.19 -8.88
N ASP A 578 -27.76 18.55 -9.62
CA ASP A 578 -29.06 18.97 -9.04
C ASP A 578 -29.92 17.75 -8.64
N THR A 579 -29.30 16.76 -8.00
CA THR A 579 -29.98 15.57 -7.49
C THR A 579 -30.89 15.94 -6.33
N ASP A 580 -32.08 15.34 -6.29
CA ASP A 580 -33.08 15.45 -5.23
C ASP A 580 -33.36 14.02 -4.76
N THR A 581 -32.66 13.61 -3.69
CA THR A 581 -32.58 12.23 -3.23
C THR A 581 -33.88 11.75 -2.59
N ASP A 582 -34.61 12.61 -1.91
CA ASP A 582 -35.87 12.26 -1.23
C ASP A 582 -37.15 12.72 -1.97
N ALA A 583 -36.98 13.41 -3.10
CA ALA A 583 -38.02 13.87 -4.01
C ALA A 583 -39.00 14.87 -3.38
N ASP A 584 -38.53 15.70 -2.44
CA ASP A 584 -39.34 16.74 -1.83
C ASP A 584 -39.41 18.05 -2.63
N GLY A 585 -38.59 18.16 -3.68
CA GLY A 585 -38.51 19.31 -4.57
C GLY A 585 -37.38 20.28 -4.25
N MET A 586 -36.53 20.00 -3.26
CA MET A 586 -35.25 20.66 -3.02
C MET A 586 -34.10 19.77 -3.47
N ALA A 587 -33.13 20.33 -4.18
CA ALA A 587 -31.93 19.57 -4.54
C ALA A 587 -31.03 19.40 -3.31
N ASP A 588 -30.34 18.28 -3.19
CA ASP A 588 -29.52 17.86 -2.04
C ASP A 588 -28.53 18.93 -1.56
N CYS A 589 -28.02 19.76 -2.48
CA CYS A 589 -27.07 20.83 -2.21
C CYS A 589 -27.66 22.03 -1.43
N VAL A 590 -28.97 22.22 -1.49
CA VAL A 590 -29.73 23.30 -0.84
C VAL A 590 -30.79 22.78 0.12
N ASP A 591 -30.97 21.45 0.16
CA ASP A 591 -31.84 20.77 1.09
C ASP A 591 -31.15 20.68 2.46
N PRO A 592 -31.77 21.24 3.53
CA PRO A 592 -31.28 21.09 4.89
C PRO A 592 -31.14 19.64 5.33
N CYS A 593 -31.95 18.72 4.83
CA CYS A 593 -31.92 17.28 5.12
C CYS A 593 -32.21 16.41 3.89
N PRO A 594 -31.20 16.17 3.02
CA PRO A 594 -31.32 15.54 1.69
C PRO A 594 -31.91 14.12 1.60
N ALA A 595 -32.21 13.50 2.74
CA ALA A 595 -32.71 12.14 2.82
C ALA A 595 -34.09 12.04 3.50
N LEU A 596 -34.66 13.18 3.93
CA LEU A 596 -35.88 13.25 4.72
C LEU A 596 -36.84 14.27 4.12
N ALA A 597 -37.74 13.77 3.28
CA ALA A 597 -38.61 14.63 2.48
C ALA A 597 -39.44 15.61 3.32
N ASN A 598 -39.30 16.91 3.03
CA ASN A 598 -39.97 18.04 3.67
C ASN A 598 -39.68 18.18 5.17
N LEU A 599 -38.50 17.80 5.65
CA LEU A 599 -38.13 17.89 7.06
C LEU A 599 -36.84 18.67 7.28
N GLU A 600 -36.84 19.53 8.28
CA GLU A 600 -35.64 20.27 8.73
C GLU A 600 -35.28 19.89 10.18
N ASN A 601 -34.05 20.21 10.59
CA ASN A 601 -33.64 20.02 11.99
C ASN A 601 -34.59 20.76 12.96
N GLY A 602 -35.23 20.00 13.85
CA GLY A 602 -36.23 20.46 14.81
C GLY A 602 -37.66 20.09 14.45
N ASP A 603 -37.92 19.59 13.24
CA ASP A 603 -39.25 19.11 12.86
C ASP A 603 -39.60 17.81 13.58
N ALA A 604 -40.89 17.66 13.90
CA ALA A 604 -41.40 16.41 14.46
C ALA A 604 -41.45 15.34 13.37
N CYS A 605 -40.99 14.14 13.69
CA CYS A 605 -40.98 13.01 12.78
C CYS A 605 -41.45 11.74 13.51
N ASP A 606 -41.38 10.58 12.85
CA ASP A 606 -41.67 9.27 13.45
C ASP A 606 -40.55 8.34 12.99
N ASP A 607 -39.70 7.91 13.91
CA ASP A 607 -38.55 7.05 13.62
C ASP A 607 -38.95 5.56 13.48
N GLY A 608 -40.25 5.25 13.60
CA GLY A 608 -40.80 3.91 13.53
C GLY A 608 -40.50 3.05 14.77
N ASN A 609 -39.83 3.59 15.78
CA ASN A 609 -39.47 2.88 17.00
C ASN A 609 -40.53 3.12 18.09
N PRO A 610 -41.26 2.09 18.53
CA PRO A 610 -42.31 2.26 19.54
C PRO A 610 -41.78 2.59 20.94
N ASN A 611 -40.46 2.54 21.17
CA ASN A 611 -39.84 2.75 22.48
C ASN A 611 -39.32 4.18 22.70
N THR A 612 -39.22 4.98 21.65
CA THR A 612 -38.82 6.39 21.70
C THR A 612 -40.05 7.28 21.80
N THR A 613 -39.88 8.47 22.39
CA THR A 613 -40.94 9.49 22.41
C THR A 613 -40.35 10.86 22.11
N GLY A 614 -41.15 11.73 21.49
CA GLY A 614 -40.71 13.10 21.18
C GLY A 614 -39.74 13.15 20.01
N ASP A 615 -39.94 12.29 19.01
CA ASP A 615 -39.17 12.15 17.78
C ASP A 615 -39.06 13.49 17.07
N VAL A 616 -37.82 13.95 16.93
CA VAL A 616 -37.47 15.20 16.27
C VAL A 616 -36.28 14.97 15.36
N VAL A 617 -36.30 15.60 14.20
CA VAL A 617 -35.17 15.54 13.27
C VAL A 617 -34.00 16.31 13.87
N THR A 618 -32.89 15.63 14.14
CA THR A 618 -31.65 16.25 14.63
C THR A 618 -30.48 15.74 13.80
N ASN A 619 -29.72 16.67 13.22
CA ASN A 619 -28.67 16.36 12.25
C ASN A 619 -29.16 15.47 11.09
N CYS A 620 -30.38 15.73 10.62
CA CYS A 620 -31.05 15.00 9.53
C CYS A 620 -31.26 13.50 9.79
N ILE A 621 -31.40 13.16 11.07
CA ILE A 621 -31.82 11.84 11.54
C ILE A 621 -33.11 12.04 12.31
N CYS A 622 -34.15 11.33 11.91
CA CYS A 622 -35.35 11.21 12.73
C CYS A 622 -35.08 10.24 13.88
N ALA A 623 -35.06 10.73 15.11
CA ALA A 623 -34.89 9.91 16.30
C ALA A 623 -35.61 10.53 17.51
N GLY A 624 -36.24 9.71 18.34
CA GLY A 624 -36.81 10.14 19.61
C GLY A 624 -35.93 9.89 20.82
N THR A 625 -36.36 10.43 21.97
CA THR A 625 -35.67 10.20 23.24
C THR A 625 -36.27 8.97 23.92
N LEU A 626 -35.42 8.00 24.27
CA LEU A 626 -35.80 6.79 24.96
C LEU A 626 -36.25 7.14 26.40
N ALA A 627 -37.41 6.63 26.85
CA ALA A 627 -37.94 6.94 28.18
C ALA A 627 -37.03 6.42 29.33
N ASN A 628 -36.30 5.34 29.06
CA ASN A 628 -35.20 4.77 29.84
C ASN A 628 -34.09 4.38 28.85
N ASP A 629 -32.83 4.22 29.26
CA ASP A 629 -31.77 3.69 28.41
C ASP A 629 -31.99 2.17 28.11
N CYS A 630 -31.13 1.55 27.29
CA CYS A 630 -31.26 0.16 26.87
C CYS A 630 -31.09 -0.85 28.01
N GLU A 631 -30.59 -0.45 29.18
CA GLU A 631 -30.57 -1.26 30.41
C GLU A 631 -31.76 -0.96 31.35
N GLY A 632 -32.68 -0.07 30.94
CA GLY A 632 -33.87 0.30 31.71
C GLY A 632 -33.60 1.37 32.78
N VAL A 633 -32.47 2.08 32.71
CA VAL A 633 -32.10 3.17 33.60
C VAL A 633 -32.56 4.52 33.01
N PRO A 634 -33.42 5.29 33.70
CA PRO A 634 -33.82 6.62 33.25
C PRO A 634 -32.60 7.56 33.08
N GLY A 635 -32.28 7.95 31.84
CA GLY A 635 -31.16 8.84 31.53
C GLY A 635 -29.77 8.22 31.70
N GLY A 636 -29.66 6.88 31.69
CA GLY A 636 -28.37 6.19 31.75
C GLY A 636 -27.60 6.22 30.42
N PRO A 637 -26.32 5.79 30.44
CA PRO A 637 -25.40 5.91 29.31
C PRO A 637 -25.63 4.86 28.21
N ALA A 638 -26.43 3.81 28.44
CA ALA A 638 -26.63 2.72 27.47
C ALA A 638 -27.63 3.12 26.38
N GLN A 639 -27.21 3.97 25.45
CA GLN A 639 -28.04 4.44 24.32
C GLN A 639 -27.75 3.65 23.04
N PRO A 640 -28.67 3.64 22.05
CA PRO A 640 -28.36 3.10 20.73
C PRO A 640 -27.05 3.66 20.17
N GLY A 641 -26.16 2.79 19.69
CA GLY A 641 -24.80 3.11 19.24
C GLY A 641 -23.73 3.16 20.33
N THR A 642 -24.06 2.83 21.58
CA THR A 642 -23.06 2.58 22.64
C THR A 642 -22.66 1.12 22.69
N SER A 643 -21.41 0.86 23.11
CA SER A 643 -20.86 -0.49 23.24
C SER A 643 -21.62 -1.31 24.27
N CYS A 644 -21.92 -2.55 23.93
CA CYS A 644 -22.50 -3.52 24.83
C CYS A 644 -21.76 -4.86 24.71
N ASP A 645 -22.25 -5.92 25.35
CA ASP A 645 -21.72 -7.29 25.21
C ASP A 645 -22.93 -8.22 25.05
N ASP A 646 -23.12 -8.78 23.86
CA ASP A 646 -24.24 -9.68 23.56
C ASP A 646 -23.98 -11.13 24.03
N ASN A 647 -22.80 -11.37 24.61
CA ASN A 647 -22.25 -12.64 25.04
C ASN A 647 -22.13 -13.68 23.91
N ASP A 648 -22.16 -13.24 22.65
CA ASP A 648 -21.85 -14.07 21.50
C ASP A 648 -20.40 -13.80 21.07
N ALA A 649 -19.52 -14.78 21.30
CA ALA A 649 -18.12 -14.67 20.92
C ALA A 649 -17.94 -14.53 19.40
N CYS A 650 -18.93 -14.92 18.59
CA CYS A 650 -18.87 -14.82 17.12
C CYS A 650 -19.08 -13.42 16.57
N THR A 651 -19.42 -12.45 17.42
CA THR A 651 -19.70 -11.09 17.01
C THR A 651 -18.70 -10.14 17.64
N ILE A 652 -18.24 -9.18 16.85
CA ILE A 652 -17.37 -8.09 17.32
C ILE A 652 -18.07 -6.74 17.19
N ASN A 653 -17.58 -5.74 17.91
CA ASN A 653 -18.15 -4.40 17.93
C ASN A 653 -19.65 -4.39 18.30
N ASP A 654 -20.00 -5.07 19.38
CA ASP A 654 -21.37 -5.13 19.90
C ASP A 654 -21.89 -3.74 20.25
N LEU A 655 -22.99 -3.35 19.61
CA LEU A 655 -23.64 -2.07 19.84
C LEU A 655 -25.12 -2.30 20.15
N TYR A 656 -25.68 -1.46 21.01
CA TYR A 656 -27.13 -1.39 21.14
C TYR A 656 -27.74 -0.86 19.83
N ASP A 657 -28.62 -1.63 19.20
CA ASP A 657 -29.39 -1.17 18.04
C ASP A 657 -30.49 -0.18 18.46
N VAL A 658 -31.20 0.39 17.48
CA VAL A 658 -32.31 1.32 17.74
C VAL A 658 -33.43 0.70 18.59
N ASN A 659 -33.56 -0.63 18.60
CA ASN A 659 -34.53 -1.38 19.39
C ASN A 659 -33.96 -1.88 20.73
N CYS A 660 -32.76 -1.45 21.13
CA CYS A 660 -32.04 -1.90 22.32
C CYS A 660 -31.72 -3.40 22.34
N ASN A 661 -31.56 -4.03 21.19
CA ASN A 661 -30.88 -5.32 21.11
C ASN A 661 -29.38 -5.05 21.12
N CYS A 662 -28.65 -5.72 22.02
CA CYS A 662 -27.21 -5.78 21.91
C CYS A 662 -26.88 -6.82 20.85
N ALA A 663 -26.20 -6.39 19.78
CA ALA A 663 -25.75 -7.26 18.71
C ALA A 663 -24.46 -6.73 18.11
N GLY A 664 -23.49 -7.60 17.84
CA GLY A 664 -22.30 -7.24 17.08
C GLY A 664 -22.35 -7.66 15.61
N THR A 665 -21.22 -7.45 14.94
CA THR A 665 -21.01 -7.88 13.55
C THR A 665 -20.39 -9.27 13.56
N PHE A 666 -21.05 -10.21 12.91
CA PHE A 666 -20.54 -11.58 12.75
C PHE A 666 -19.25 -11.55 11.92
N GLU A 667 -18.18 -12.11 12.46
CA GLU A 667 -16.85 -12.16 11.83
C GLU A 667 -16.51 -13.60 11.47
N ASP A 668 -16.26 -13.84 10.19
CA ASP A 668 -15.92 -15.12 9.57
C ASP A 668 -15.06 -14.79 8.33
N THR A 669 -13.75 -14.78 8.55
CA THR A 669 -12.75 -14.21 7.64
C THR A 669 -12.53 -15.07 6.40
N ASP A 670 -12.68 -16.39 6.50
CA ASP A 670 -12.53 -17.32 5.37
C ASP A 670 -13.86 -17.83 4.78
N GLY A 671 -14.97 -17.61 5.49
CA GLY A 671 -16.32 -17.89 5.02
C GLY A 671 -16.71 -19.37 5.10
N ASP A 672 -16.08 -20.14 5.99
CA ASP A 672 -16.34 -21.58 6.14
C ASP A 672 -17.60 -21.90 6.98
N GLY A 673 -18.15 -20.87 7.63
CA GLY A 673 -19.34 -20.94 8.47
C GLY A 673 -19.07 -21.05 9.96
N THR A 674 -17.81 -21.08 10.38
CA THR A 674 -17.36 -20.90 11.76
C THR A 674 -16.83 -19.49 11.93
N CYS A 675 -17.25 -18.82 12.99
CA CYS A 675 -16.79 -17.46 13.25
C CYS A 675 -15.34 -17.44 13.75
N ASP A 676 -14.61 -16.38 13.45
CA ASP A 676 -13.17 -16.25 13.76
C ASP A 676 -12.82 -16.56 15.22
N ALA A 677 -13.67 -16.13 16.16
CA ALA A 677 -13.44 -16.36 17.60
C ALA A 677 -13.56 -17.83 18.02
N ASN A 678 -14.30 -18.64 17.25
CA ASN A 678 -14.47 -20.08 17.47
C ASN A 678 -13.70 -20.91 16.43
N ASP A 679 -13.03 -20.25 15.50
CA ASP A 679 -12.24 -20.90 14.47
C ASP A 679 -10.79 -21.06 14.93
N GLY A 680 -10.32 -22.31 14.99
CA GLY A 680 -8.92 -22.60 15.26
C GLY A 680 -7.98 -22.26 14.10
N CYS A 681 -8.54 -21.97 12.93
CA CYS A 681 -7.89 -21.56 11.70
C CYS A 681 -8.69 -20.47 10.94
N PRO A 682 -8.81 -19.25 11.48
CA PRO A 682 -9.71 -18.19 10.95
C PRO A 682 -9.45 -17.71 9.50
N ASN A 683 -8.47 -18.29 8.80
CA ASN A 683 -8.10 -17.91 7.44
C ASN A 683 -8.04 -19.13 6.49
N ASP A 684 -8.46 -20.31 6.95
CA ASP A 684 -8.44 -21.56 6.19
C ASP A 684 -9.87 -22.10 6.02
N PRO A 685 -10.50 -21.85 4.85
CA PRO A 685 -11.90 -22.20 4.65
C PRO A 685 -12.19 -23.71 4.60
N ASP A 686 -11.15 -24.54 4.64
CA ASP A 686 -11.28 -26.00 4.67
C ASP A 686 -11.13 -26.57 6.09
N LYS A 687 -10.83 -25.75 7.10
CA LYS A 687 -10.61 -26.19 8.49
C LYS A 687 -11.10 -25.19 9.53
N VAL A 688 -11.92 -25.69 10.45
CA VAL A 688 -12.32 -24.96 11.67
C VAL A 688 -11.39 -25.18 12.88
N ALA A 689 -10.38 -26.04 12.71
CA ALA A 689 -9.42 -26.42 13.74
C ALA A 689 -8.12 -26.90 13.09
N ALA A 690 -6.99 -26.49 13.66
CA ALA A 690 -5.65 -26.75 13.13
C ALA A 690 -5.34 -28.24 12.87
N GLY A 691 -6.03 -29.17 13.52
CA GLY A 691 -5.77 -30.59 13.32
C GLY A 691 -4.33 -30.97 13.68
N ILE A 692 -3.80 -32.01 13.05
CA ILE A 692 -2.44 -32.50 13.27
C ILE A 692 -1.45 -31.73 12.38
N CYS A 693 -1.90 -31.33 11.19
CA CYS A 693 -1.09 -30.66 10.17
C CYS A 693 -1.04 -29.13 10.30
N GLY A 694 -1.75 -28.54 11.26
CA GLY A 694 -1.95 -27.10 11.31
C GLY A 694 -3.00 -26.60 10.32
N CYS A 695 -3.19 -25.28 10.28
CA CYS A 695 -4.06 -24.60 9.33
C CYS A 695 -3.40 -24.53 7.94
N GLY A 696 -4.20 -24.56 6.88
CA GLY A 696 -3.78 -24.47 5.48
C GLY A 696 -3.28 -25.77 4.85
N ILE A 697 -3.20 -26.88 5.61
CA ILE A 697 -2.71 -28.18 5.13
C ILE A 697 -3.68 -29.30 5.52
N PRO A 698 -4.32 -30.02 4.58
CA PRO A 698 -5.31 -31.06 4.91
C PRO A 698 -4.77 -32.18 5.82
N ASP A 699 -5.54 -32.60 6.83
CA ASP A 699 -5.25 -33.79 7.66
C ASP A 699 -5.60 -35.11 6.94
N THR A 700 -5.19 -35.23 5.68
CA THR A 700 -5.41 -36.45 4.91
C THR A 700 -4.51 -37.54 5.49
N ASP A 701 -5.06 -38.74 5.65
CA ASP A 701 -4.33 -39.97 6.00
C ASP A 701 -4.56 -40.93 4.83
N THR A 702 -3.62 -40.94 3.90
CA THR A 702 -3.77 -41.59 2.60
C THR A 702 -3.72 -43.12 2.71
N ASP A 703 -3.07 -43.68 3.72
CA ASP A 703 -2.95 -45.13 3.92
C ASP A 703 -3.82 -45.71 5.06
N ALA A 704 -4.47 -44.82 5.82
CA ALA A 704 -5.40 -45.13 6.90
C ALA A 704 -4.77 -45.85 8.10
N ASP A 705 -3.51 -45.55 8.42
CA ASP A 705 -2.84 -46.09 9.61
C ASP A 705 -3.08 -45.31 10.90
N GLY A 706 -3.69 -44.13 10.79
CA GLY A 706 -3.97 -43.22 11.88
C GLY A 706 -2.98 -42.07 12.04
N THR A 707 -2.00 -41.95 11.15
CA THR A 707 -1.03 -40.84 11.05
C THR A 707 -1.39 -39.98 9.85
N ALA A 708 -1.53 -38.66 10.03
CA ALA A 708 -1.82 -37.76 8.92
C ALA A 708 -0.58 -37.57 8.02
N ASP A 709 -0.77 -37.48 6.70
CA ASP A 709 0.26 -37.42 5.66
C ASP A 709 1.36 -36.37 5.95
N CYS A 710 0.99 -35.26 6.58
CA CYS A 710 1.91 -34.16 6.92
C CYS A 710 2.92 -34.50 8.03
N VAL A 711 2.62 -35.50 8.86
CA VAL A 711 3.48 -35.98 9.96
C VAL A 711 3.78 -37.48 9.82
N ASP A 712 3.31 -38.10 8.74
CA ASP A 712 3.57 -39.49 8.39
C ASP A 712 4.85 -39.57 7.54
N PRO A 713 5.91 -40.24 8.03
CA PRO A 713 7.11 -40.48 7.23
C PRO A 713 6.85 -41.35 5.99
N CYS A 714 5.76 -42.11 5.96
CA CYS A 714 5.39 -43.04 4.91
C CYS A 714 3.89 -42.94 4.55
N PRO A 715 3.39 -41.80 4.04
CA PRO A 715 1.94 -41.48 3.91
C PRO A 715 1.08 -42.45 3.06
N THR A 716 1.68 -43.44 2.43
CA THR A 716 1.01 -44.39 1.52
C THR A 716 1.17 -45.84 1.96
N LEU A 717 1.83 -46.09 3.09
CA LEU A 717 2.22 -47.41 3.60
C LEU A 717 1.89 -47.57 5.09
N ALA A 718 0.71 -48.13 5.34
CA ALA A 718 0.15 -48.14 6.67
C ALA A 718 0.96 -48.87 7.75
N ASN A 719 1.16 -48.22 8.90
CA ASN A 719 1.85 -48.65 10.12
C ASN A 719 3.35 -48.85 9.94
N LEU A 720 3.98 -48.11 9.03
CA LEU A 720 5.41 -48.20 8.80
C LEU A 720 6.09 -46.87 9.09
N VAL A 721 7.18 -46.95 9.86
CA VAL A 721 8.19 -45.88 9.88
C VAL A 721 9.40 -46.31 9.06
N ASN A 722 10.21 -45.33 8.68
CA ASN A 722 11.41 -45.58 7.89
C ASN A 722 12.35 -46.56 8.63
N GLY A 723 12.61 -47.73 8.03
CA GLY A 723 13.38 -48.83 8.61
C GLY A 723 12.57 -50.03 9.15
N ASP A 724 11.23 -49.99 9.14
CA ASP A 724 10.40 -51.13 9.48
C ASP A 724 10.41 -52.22 8.38
N ALA A 725 10.35 -53.48 8.80
CA ALA A 725 10.27 -54.62 7.88
C ALA A 725 8.84 -54.74 7.31
N CYS A 726 8.66 -54.44 6.02
CA CYS A 726 7.44 -54.68 5.28
C CYS A 726 7.48 -55.99 4.47
N ASP A 727 6.29 -56.56 4.27
CA ASP A 727 6.08 -57.63 3.30
C ASP A 727 5.71 -57.00 1.94
N ASP A 728 6.61 -57.11 0.97
CA ASP A 728 6.40 -56.61 -0.40
C ASP A 728 5.43 -57.49 -1.22
N GLY A 729 4.84 -58.52 -0.60
CA GLY A 729 3.93 -59.48 -1.23
C GLY A 729 4.64 -60.47 -2.15
N ASN A 730 5.98 -60.49 -2.18
CA ASN A 730 6.77 -61.39 -3.01
C ASN A 730 7.39 -62.52 -2.17
N PRO A 731 6.99 -63.79 -2.36
CA PRO A 731 7.46 -64.89 -1.52
C PRO A 731 8.96 -65.25 -1.68
N ASN A 732 9.71 -64.51 -2.49
CA ASN A 732 11.14 -64.77 -2.78
C ASN A 732 12.10 -63.72 -2.20
N THR A 733 11.61 -62.73 -1.47
CA THR A 733 12.42 -61.69 -0.81
C THR A 733 12.35 -61.88 0.72
N THR A 734 13.43 -61.50 1.42
CA THR A 734 13.48 -61.49 2.90
C THR A 734 14.06 -60.15 3.33
N GLY A 735 13.22 -59.28 3.91
CA GLY A 735 13.55 -58.00 4.53
C GLY A 735 13.11 -58.01 5.98
#